data_AF-A0A239R2W2-F1
#
_entry.id   AF-A0A239R2W2-F1
#
_cell.length_a   1.000
_cell.length_b   1.000
_cell.length_c   1.000
_cell.angle_alpha   90.00
_cell.angle_beta   90.00
_cell.angle_gamma   90.00
#
_symmetry.space_group_name_H-M   'P 1'
#
loop_
_entity.id
_entity.type
_entity.pdbx_description
1 polymer ?
#
loop_
_entity_poly.entity_id
_entity_poly.type
_entity_poly.pdbx_seq_one_letter_code
_entity_poly.pdbx_strand_id
1 'polypeptide(L)'
;MPKPKLIDKYPMGLVEKSSDIIASIITEFLSDSLSPEEVKQLLLDINQPRQITASTEEFENMYNNLTVRDVIGDQGEGFDYSSGTSVTHVLEGGREEPIPTHHMESMDQFYHFSDIDGVNKLIKNHINTAKKVQKLLKQQMDGMQTEAQKQYAGFFMEYLDRYIEGSFVKKMQDNPGWAFSYLAMNAYITNDSPAIIPDRKDNGPLEITVFSNPGNWKKNVEALKGSSLLETISRSCKLNKIIEETSNNGPAEREKLLEEYEAIKNSYMKVRTITEEEYDRINTAVPGHTVFQNNIGEFTDSPRTGTYTADDAEGRIEALKAGYPVQDLQTLSQYYMAIKAAERDIEKSNKTIRNLEKSNKSKEEIETLRQKENAFIAKNQEILDTLQPAWQNAMDGNHKTQEERMHHLQNMNLKMLDLVGKAEKNLKGTFIGSAVSRGIIIRQMNQAQQRKLSLQEIAFMSGKPKDIMKVIEEVDPKKVSSSSEFKKMKEAVEKLSKINADKYPEKYDLQKARSIRATQDYLRYKEIQLNDPAKPHKRSDLEQKRVNAAGNVLSCLLGGKNPDLLNDKLGKEPSEMIHNEDEPAFKADCMLMFGWNRRLLKDLNNMKIRLIESQKDKNKNFTNTKKMEGSQTYRRMTQALQNSIDILEDMDANPSRVKESLEELDRRCRDYQKEHDSIFKGNYGNKLTARQNQAQKAMKLIPKSLLTYDKIRMKLSEYKNEKGKPCGYISLNSLTKYYKDNVDEIHGNIGKDYVDDPTNARLQIMDEDSSIKVKLKEKLAKKHPDIAENYAVYRDPVYYMSVIKDNSVESMAKAIAVKNMMDTIFKEKEIQNDLMDSFHEGDDQPDLDMIETEIDGGCIEREAEKLAKDPVFKMVVKNYPNTAFQKWSTINDEIENLQMESRNRLEELENKQINGQKPANIGEAIFENSNGNMFTSPESIARVMVDSIMANQQGKGIASLIAAAPKQYKENMLEAVQTVATQYIKGVIDKNPNKYKNNENDVQGTKNVINELINDAEISNKLKNHLLKSQKKVLTKADEIKTRKAVQKQADIMM
;
A
#
# COMPACT_ATOMS: atom_id res chain seq x y z
N MET A 1 -14.32 43.30 13.65
CA MET A 1 -15.21 42.30 14.25
C MET A 1 -15.02 42.36 15.77
N PRO A 2 -16.09 42.41 16.58
CA PRO A 2 -15.97 42.28 18.02
C PRO A 2 -15.30 40.94 18.34
N LYS A 3 -14.45 40.89 19.39
CA LYS A 3 -13.87 39.62 19.85
C LYS A 3 -15.03 38.70 20.27
N PRO A 4 -15.06 37.42 19.86
CA PRO A 4 -16.06 36.47 20.32
C PRO A 4 -16.05 36.45 21.86
N LYS A 5 -17.22 36.46 22.49
CA LYS A 5 -17.33 36.49 23.94
C LYS A 5 -16.88 35.15 24.50
N LEU A 6 -16.29 35.12 25.71
CA LEU A 6 -15.80 33.87 26.29
C LEU A 6 -16.96 32.89 26.54
N ILE A 7 -18.13 33.40 26.94
CA ILE A 7 -19.34 32.60 27.14
C ILE A 7 -19.79 31.83 25.88
N ASP A 8 -19.52 32.35 24.68
CA ASP A 8 -19.86 31.65 23.42
C ASP A 8 -18.97 30.42 23.20
N LYS A 9 -17.75 30.46 23.74
CA LYS A 9 -16.75 29.38 23.66
C LYS A 9 -16.82 28.41 24.85
N TYR A 10 -17.31 28.90 25.99
CA TYR A 10 -17.42 28.19 27.25
C TYR A 10 -18.85 28.35 27.80
N PRO A 11 -19.81 27.56 27.30
CA PRO A 11 -21.17 27.60 27.82
C PRO A 11 -21.18 27.31 29.33
N MET A 12 -22.01 28.01 30.12
CA MET A 12 -21.98 27.89 31.58
C MET A 12 -22.16 26.44 32.07
N GLY A 13 -23.09 25.68 31.48
CA GLY A 13 -23.26 24.26 31.82
C GLY A 13 -22.03 23.38 31.52
N LEU A 14 -21.15 23.77 30.59
CA LEU A 14 -19.85 23.12 30.40
C LEU A 14 -18.89 23.52 31.52
N VAL A 15 -18.85 24.80 31.91
CA VAL A 15 -18.01 25.31 32.99
C VAL A 15 -18.35 24.63 34.32
N GLU A 16 -19.64 24.48 34.62
CA GLU A 16 -20.14 23.77 35.80
C GLU A 16 -19.70 22.30 35.79
N LYS A 17 -19.95 21.56 34.71
CA LYS A 17 -19.49 20.15 34.59
C LYS A 17 -17.98 20.01 34.66
N SER A 18 -17.24 20.99 34.13
CA SER A 18 -15.78 21.00 34.18
C SER A 18 -15.26 21.26 35.59
N SER A 19 -16.03 21.95 36.43
CA SER A 19 -15.69 22.18 37.84
C SER A 19 -15.54 20.86 38.57
N ASP A 20 -16.43 19.90 38.33
CA ASP A 20 -16.42 18.59 39.00
C ASP A 20 -15.14 17.80 38.66
N ILE A 21 -14.82 17.70 37.37
CA ILE A 21 -13.63 16.96 36.91
C ILE A 21 -12.34 17.63 37.41
N ILE A 22 -12.28 18.96 37.36
CA ILE A 22 -11.10 19.69 37.83
C ILE A 22 -10.97 19.56 39.35
N ALA A 23 -12.09 19.55 40.08
CA ALA A 23 -12.12 19.32 41.51
C ALA A 23 -11.62 17.91 41.86
N SER A 24 -12.04 16.87 41.12
CA SER A 24 -11.49 15.51 41.23
C SER A 24 -9.99 15.48 40.99
N ILE A 25 -9.48 16.24 40.00
CA ILE A 25 -8.03 16.32 39.77
C ILE A 25 -7.30 16.90 40.99
N ILE A 26 -7.85 17.96 41.58
CA ILE A 26 -7.27 18.61 42.76
C ILE A 26 -7.25 17.65 43.95
N THR A 27 -8.36 16.97 44.26
CA THR A 27 -8.46 16.11 45.45
C THR A 27 -7.81 14.76 45.27
N GLU A 28 -7.85 14.15 44.09
CA GLU A 28 -7.30 12.82 43.89
C GLU A 28 -5.80 12.83 43.54
N PHE A 29 -5.38 13.70 42.62
CA PHE A 29 -4.01 13.66 42.10
C PHE A 29 -3.06 14.62 42.82
N LEU A 30 -3.57 15.78 43.24
CA LEU A 30 -2.75 16.89 43.73
C LEU A 30 -2.76 17.05 45.25
N SER A 31 -3.72 16.48 45.97
CA SER A 31 -3.86 16.62 47.43
C SER A 31 -2.61 16.20 48.21
N ASP A 32 -1.94 15.13 47.79
CA ASP A 32 -0.66 14.67 48.36
C ASP A 32 0.49 15.69 48.17
N SER A 33 0.38 16.57 47.18
CA SER A 33 1.44 17.50 46.75
C SER A 33 1.18 18.96 47.13
N LEU A 34 0.01 19.27 47.68
CA LEU A 34 -0.44 20.62 47.99
C LEU A 34 -0.80 20.73 49.49
N SER A 35 -0.67 21.92 50.05
CA SER A 35 -1.17 22.16 51.41
C SER A 35 -2.72 22.14 51.46
N PRO A 36 -3.36 21.81 52.60
CA PRO A 36 -4.82 21.84 52.73
C PRO A 36 -5.44 23.18 52.31
N GLU A 37 -4.76 24.29 52.62
CA GLU A 37 -5.19 25.64 52.24
C GLU A 37 -5.10 25.89 50.73
N GLU A 38 -4.07 25.36 50.07
CA GLU A 38 -3.94 25.45 48.60
C GLU A 38 -5.02 24.63 47.89
N VAL A 39 -5.29 23.42 48.40
CA VAL A 39 -6.40 22.57 47.91
C VAL A 39 -7.72 23.31 48.07
N LYS A 40 -8.01 23.84 49.26
CA LYS A 40 -9.23 24.61 49.56
C LYS A 40 -9.38 25.82 48.62
N GLN A 41 -8.31 26.59 48.40
CA GLN A 41 -8.36 27.75 47.53
C GLN A 41 -8.63 27.38 46.06
N LEU A 42 -7.95 26.35 45.53
CA LEU A 42 -8.17 25.89 44.15
C LEU A 42 -9.60 25.37 43.95
N LEU A 43 -10.13 24.64 44.94
CA LEU A 43 -11.50 24.15 44.93
C LEU A 43 -12.51 25.31 44.93
N LEU A 44 -12.27 26.37 45.71
CA LEU A 44 -13.12 27.56 45.70
C LEU A 44 -13.09 28.27 44.35
N ASP A 45 -11.88 28.51 43.81
CA ASP A 45 -11.71 29.20 42.54
C ASP A 45 -12.40 28.47 41.37
N ILE A 46 -12.42 27.13 41.39
CA ILE A 46 -13.03 26.35 40.32
C ILE A 46 -14.55 26.23 40.46
N ASN A 47 -15.09 26.21 41.69
CA ASN A 47 -16.53 26.06 41.95
C ASN A 47 -17.32 27.39 41.96
N GLN A 48 -16.64 28.55 41.89
CA GLN A 48 -17.28 29.87 41.77
C GLN A 48 -18.48 29.90 40.79
N PRO A 49 -18.39 29.35 39.57
CA PRO A 49 -19.50 29.39 38.61
C PRO A 49 -20.74 28.59 39.06
N ARG A 50 -20.54 27.43 39.69
CA ARG A 50 -21.61 26.50 40.10
C ARG A 50 -22.41 27.00 41.30
N GLN A 51 -21.79 27.81 42.14
CA GLN A 51 -22.45 28.31 43.35
C GLN A 51 -23.27 29.59 43.09
N ILE A 52 -22.98 30.33 42.02
CA ILE A 52 -23.78 31.49 41.57
C ILE A 52 -25.16 31.07 41.05
N THR A 53 -25.29 29.85 40.53
CA THR A 53 -26.55 29.30 40.02
C THR A 53 -27.44 28.68 41.10
N ALA A 54 -26.98 28.60 42.37
CA ALA A 54 -27.62 27.80 43.42
C ALA A 54 -28.34 28.57 44.55
N SER A 55 -27.93 29.78 44.97
CA SER A 55 -28.72 30.69 45.85
C SER A 55 -28.06 32.09 46.00
N THR A 56 -28.86 33.15 46.20
CA THR A 56 -28.42 34.57 46.09
C THR A 56 -28.01 35.28 47.38
N GLU A 57 -28.50 34.90 48.57
CA GLU A 57 -28.31 35.74 49.78
C GLU A 57 -27.09 35.36 50.66
N GLU A 58 -26.73 34.08 50.76
CA GLU A 58 -25.57 33.63 51.53
C GLU A 58 -24.24 33.84 50.77
N PHE A 59 -24.32 33.99 49.45
CA PHE A 59 -23.18 34.02 48.53
C PHE A 59 -22.53 35.40 48.36
N GLU A 60 -23.33 36.47 48.45
CA GLU A 60 -22.84 37.86 48.43
C GLU A 60 -21.82 38.11 49.55
N ASN A 61 -21.91 37.37 50.66
CA ASN A 61 -21.00 37.45 51.80
C ASN A 61 -19.69 36.66 51.61
N MET A 62 -19.62 35.68 50.70
CA MET A 62 -18.42 34.83 50.49
C MET A 62 -17.32 35.50 49.65
N TYR A 63 -17.70 36.39 48.72
CA TYR A 63 -16.81 36.84 47.64
C TYR A 63 -16.51 38.36 47.63
N ASN A 64 -16.68 39.06 48.76
CA ASN A 64 -16.30 40.47 48.93
C ASN A 64 -16.73 41.39 47.75
N ASN A 65 -18.03 41.68 47.66
CA ASN A 65 -18.62 42.71 46.78
C ASN A 65 -18.52 42.48 45.25
N LEU A 66 -18.77 41.26 44.77
CA LEU A 66 -19.32 41.09 43.42
C LEU A 66 -20.84 40.94 43.57
N THR A 67 -21.58 42.01 43.26
CA THR A 67 -23.04 42.08 43.37
C THR A 67 -23.67 41.06 42.42
N VAL A 68 -23.97 39.87 42.95
CA VAL A 68 -24.65 38.77 42.25
C VAL A 68 -26.01 39.24 41.69
N ARG A 69 -26.64 40.21 42.37
CA ARG A 69 -27.87 40.87 41.95
C ARG A 69 -27.79 41.62 40.60
N ASP A 70 -26.60 42.05 40.17
CA ASP A 70 -26.43 42.72 38.86
C ASP A 70 -26.23 41.71 37.72
N VAL A 71 -25.91 40.45 38.02
CA VAL A 71 -25.56 39.40 37.04
C VAL A 71 -26.77 38.55 36.64
N ILE A 72 -27.75 38.37 37.53
CA ILE A 72 -28.99 37.62 37.30
C ILE A 72 -30.15 38.60 37.49
N GLY A 73 -30.67 39.17 36.40
CA GLY A 73 -31.80 40.10 36.48
C GLY A 73 -33.03 39.47 37.14
N ASP A 74 -33.81 40.27 37.88
CA ASP A 74 -35.02 39.88 38.60
C ASP A 74 -35.85 38.85 37.81
N GLN A 75 -35.83 37.58 38.24
CA GLN A 75 -36.68 36.54 37.66
C GLN A 75 -37.98 36.43 38.46
N GLY A 76 -39.07 36.81 37.80
CA GLY A 76 -40.43 36.59 38.28
C GLY A 76 -40.77 35.10 38.37
N GLU A 77 -41.68 34.80 39.30
CA GLU A 77 -42.19 33.50 39.69
C GLU A 77 -42.56 32.60 38.50
N GLY A 78 -41.97 31.39 38.44
CA GLY A 78 -42.42 30.33 37.53
C GLY A 78 -41.32 29.37 37.07
N PHE A 79 -40.82 28.51 37.96
CA PHE A 79 -40.08 27.30 37.56
C PHE A 79 -41.10 26.19 37.24
N ASP A 80 -41.35 25.92 35.96
CA ASP A 80 -42.13 24.75 35.53
C ASP A 80 -41.17 23.64 35.07
N TYR A 81 -41.08 22.57 35.87
CA TYR A 81 -40.32 21.36 35.54
C TYR A 81 -41.14 20.51 34.55
N SER A 82 -41.03 20.79 33.26
CA SER A 82 -41.52 19.87 32.22
C SER A 82 -40.37 19.35 31.35
N SER A 83 -39.96 18.11 31.61
CA SER A 83 -39.07 17.32 30.75
C SER A 83 -39.71 17.12 29.37
N GLY A 84 -39.09 17.60 28.30
CA GLY A 84 -39.58 17.34 26.95
C GLY A 84 -38.94 18.18 25.85
N THR A 85 -38.11 17.53 25.04
CA THR A 85 -37.64 17.92 23.71
C THR A 85 -38.47 18.98 22.98
N SER A 86 -37.88 20.14 22.66
CA SER A 86 -38.28 20.93 21.49
C SER A 86 -37.09 21.68 20.88
N VAL A 87 -36.54 21.10 19.80
CA VAL A 87 -35.68 21.81 18.83
C VAL A 87 -36.57 22.06 17.62
N THR A 88 -37.39 23.11 17.68
CA THR A 88 -38.30 23.46 16.56
C THR A 88 -38.43 24.97 16.27
N HIS A 89 -37.68 25.86 16.93
CA HIS A 89 -37.82 27.31 16.70
C HIS A 89 -36.55 27.98 16.17
N VAL A 90 -36.04 27.53 15.01
CA VAL A 90 -35.11 28.35 14.19
C VAL A 90 -35.47 28.34 12.69
N LEU A 91 -36.63 27.80 12.29
CA LEU A 91 -36.99 27.71 10.86
C LEU A 91 -38.21 28.51 10.40
N GLU A 92 -38.91 29.26 11.27
CA GLU A 92 -40.06 30.05 10.82
C GLU A 92 -40.15 31.43 11.50
N GLY A 93 -40.25 32.48 10.69
CA GLY A 93 -40.86 33.76 11.07
C GLY A 93 -39.91 34.92 11.33
N GLY A 94 -39.91 35.89 10.43
CA GLY A 94 -39.25 37.18 10.61
C GLY A 94 -39.82 37.98 11.78
N ARG A 95 -38.92 38.63 12.53
CA ARG A 95 -39.20 39.84 13.30
C ARG A 95 -38.14 40.88 12.94
N GLU A 96 -38.60 42.10 12.69
CA GLU A 96 -37.80 43.28 12.41
C GLU A 96 -37.20 43.81 13.74
N GLU A 97 -35.90 43.54 13.94
CA GLU A 97 -34.95 44.17 14.88
C GLU A 97 -35.13 44.03 16.43
N PRO A 98 -34.02 44.09 17.22
CA PRO A 98 -33.68 43.00 18.15
C PRO A 98 -33.67 43.40 19.64
N ILE A 99 -33.94 42.44 20.51
CA ILE A 99 -33.31 42.39 21.84
C ILE A 99 -32.09 41.47 21.68
N PRO A 100 -30.88 41.85 22.14
CA PRO A 100 -29.73 40.95 22.08
C PRO A 100 -29.88 39.86 23.15
N THR A 101 -30.72 38.86 22.86
CA THR A 101 -30.88 37.65 23.66
C THR A 101 -29.87 36.61 23.20
N HIS A 102 -28.85 36.39 24.01
CA HIS A 102 -27.91 35.27 23.84
C HIS A 102 -28.60 34.00 24.33
N HIS A 103 -29.26 33.29 23.41
CA HIS A 103 -29.94 32.02 23.68
C HIS A 103 -28.92 30.88 23.87
N MET A 104 -29.03 30.11 24.95
CA MET A 104 -28.20 28.94 25.22
C MET A 104 -29.08 27.69 25.40
N GLU A 105 -28.88 26.69 24.54
CA GLU A 105 -29.39 25.32 24.74
C GLU A 105 -28.35 24.52 25.54
N SER A 106 -28.58 24.35 26.85
CA SER A 106 -28.04 23.19 27.57
C SER A 106 -29.21 22.48 28.23
N MET A 107 -29.26 21.15 28.07
CA MET A 107 -30.27 20.24 28.59
C MET A 107 -31.04 20.82 29.79
N ASP A 108 -32.26 21.26 29.50
CA ASP A 108 -33.36 21.66 30.40
C ASP A 108 -33.21 22.94 31.26
N GLN A 109 -32.19 23.79 31.11
CA GLN A 109 -32.09 25.06 31.87
C GLN A 109 -31.68 26.28 31.02
N PHE A 110 -32.47 27.36 31.12
CA PHE A 110 -32.22 28.65 30.48
C PHE A 110 -31.63 29.63 31.49
N TYR A 111 -30.40 30.09 31.25
CA TYR A 111 -29.79 31.13 32.08
C TYR A 111 -29.93 32.49 31.41
N HIS A 112 -30.51 33.46 32.12
CA HIS A 112 -30.51 34.87 31.72
C HIS A 112 -29.48 35.63 32.55
N PHE A 113 -28.45 36.16 31.90
CA PHE A 113 -27.41 36.97 32.54
C PHE A 113 -27.56 38.44 32.15
N SER A 114 -27.73 39.33 33.14
CA SER A 114 -27.78 40.78 32.96
C SER A 114 -26.39 41.44 32.86
N ASP A 115 -25.35 40.81 33.45
CA ASP A 115 -23.95 41.26 33.36
C ASP A 115 -23.06 40.20 32.67
N ILE A 116 -22.93 40.33 31.36
CA ILE A 116 -22.11 39.45 30.52
C ILE A 116 -20.61 39.60 30.83
N ASP A 117 -20.16 40.79 31.27
CA ASP A 117 -18.74 41.03 31.57
C ASP A 117 -18.33 40.38 32.90
N GLY A 118 -19.22 40.41 33.89
CA GLY A 118 -19.11 39.64 35.13
C GLY A 118 -19.00 38.13 34.85
N VAL A 119 -19.87 37.58 34.00
CA VAL A 119 -19.80 36.16 33.60
C VAL A 119 -18.50 35.83 32.86
N ASN A 120 -18.06 36.68 31.92
CA ASN A 120 -16.80 36.47 31.23
C ASN A 120 -15.59 36.52 32.18
N LYS A 121 -15.63 37.35 33.22
CA LYS A 121 -14.59 37.41 34.27
C LYS A 121 -14.53 36.11 35.08
N LEU A 122 -15.69 35.55 35.44
CA LEU A 122 -15.79 34.27 36.14
C LEU A 122 -15.25 33.12 35.30
N ILE A 123 -15.68 33.02 34.03
CA ILE A 123 -15.16 32.03 33.08
C ILE A 123 -13.64 32.17 32.93
N LYS A 124 -13.13 33.40 32.81
CA LYS A 124 -11.69 33.67 32.72
C LYS A 124 -10.94 33.22 33.98
N ASN A 125 -11.47 33.48 35.17
CA ASN A 125 -10.88 33.02 36.43
C ASN A 125 -10.84 31.50 36.48
N HIS A 126 -11.95 30.84 36.19
CA HIS A 126 -12.05 29.38 36.15
C HIS A 126 -11.05 28.77 35.14
N ILE A 127 -10.89 29.34 33.93
CA ILE A 127 -9.89 28.90 32.95
C ILE A 127 -8.45 29.11 33.47
N ASN A 128 -8.17 30.21 34.16
CA ASN A 128 -6.85 30.46 34.73
C ASN A 128 -6.52 29.46 35.85
N THR A 129 -7.51 29.12 36.67
CA THR A 129 -7.39 28.06 37.69
C THR A 129 -7.16 26.71 37.02
N ALA A 130 -7.90 26.37 35.97
CA ALA A 130 -7.68 25.16 35.18
C ALA A 130 -6.25 25.06 34.63
N LYS A 131 -5.69 26.18 34.12
CA LYS A 131 -4.27 26.24 33.68
C LYS A 131 -3.29 26.00 34.82
N LYS A 132 -3.58 26.51 36.03
CA LYS A 132 -2.76 26.26 37.21
C LYS A 132 -2.80 24.78 37.60
N VAL A 133 -3.99 24.17 37.62
CA VAL A 133 -4.19 22.74 37.88
C VAL A 133 -3.48 21.88 36.84
N GLN A 134 -3.60 22.20 35.55
CA GLN A 134 -2.91 21.52 34.45
C GLN A 134 -1.38 21.50 34.64
N LYS A 135 -0.80 22.63 35.03
CA LYS A 135 0.65 22.72 35.31
C LYS A 135 1.05 21.83 36.48
N LEU A 136 0.27 21.81 37.56
CA LEU A 136 0.51 20.98 38.74
C LEU A 136 0.35 19.49 38.42
N LEU A 137 -0.70 19.10 37.69
CA LEU A 137 -0.92 17.72 37.26
C LEU A 137 0.23 17.23 36.40
N LYS A 138 0.72 18.05 35.47
CA LYS A 138 1.89 17.70 34.64
C LYS A 138 3.13 17.42 35.48
N GLN A 139 3.40 18.25 36.49
CA GLN A 139 4.52 18.02 37.42
C GLN A 139 4.34 16.72 38.21
N GLN A 140 3.12 16.42 38.64
CA GLN A 140 2.82 15.18 39.35
C GLN A 140 2.98 13.94 38.45
N MET A 141 2.58 14.03 37.18
CA MET A 141 2.73 12.95 36.19
C MET A 141 4.20 12.59 35.92
N ASP A 142 5.11 13.56 35.97
CA ASP A 142 6.56 13.31 35.82
C ASP A 142 7.11 12.42 36.94
N GLY A 143 6.49 12.44 38.13
CA GLY A 143 6.83 11.62 39.29
C GLY A 143 6.17 10.22 39.35
N MET A 144 5.21 9.92 38.46
CA MET A 144 4.49 8.65 38.47
C MET A 144 5.37 7.46 38.07
N GLN A 145 5.23 6.34 38.79
CA GLN A 145 6.14 5.20 38.71
C GLN A 145 5.76 4.19 37.63
N THR A 146 4.47 4.05 37.32
CA THR A 146 3.97 3.06 36.36
C THR A 146 3.37 3.70 35.12
N GLU A 147 3.41 2.98 34.00
CA GLU A 147 2.79 3.44 32.76
C GLU A 147 1.27 3.52 32.88
N ALA A 148 0.64 2.59 33.64
CA ALA A 148 -0.80 2.61 33.90
C ALA A 148 -1.25 3.90 34.63
N GLN A 149 -0.46 4.37 35.61
CA GLN A 149 -0.72 5.65 36.29
C GLN A 149 -0.65 6.82 35.30
N LYS A 150 0.38 6.84 34.44
CA LYS A 150 0.56 7.88 33.43
C LYS A 150 -0.54 7.88 32.38
N GLN A 151 -1.01 6.70 31.95
CA GLN A 151 -2.13 6.56 31.01
C GLN A 151 -3.44 7.08 31.61
N TYR A 152 -3.73 6.70 32.86
CA TYR A 152 -4.93 7.13 33.56
C TYR A 152 -4.94 8.66 33.78
N ALA A 153 -3.85 9.23 34.30
CA ALA A 153 -3.69 10.68 34.46
C ALA A 153 -3.64 11.43 33.13
N GLY A 154 -3.13 10.78 32.08
CA GLY A 154 -3.05 11.34 30.73
C GLY A 154 -4.40 11.73 30.14
N PHE A 155 -5.48 11.01 30.50
CA PHE A 155 -6.84 11.41 30.12
C PHE A 155 -7.23 12.76 30.73
N PHE A 156 -7.02 12.96 32.04
CA PHE A 156 -7.35 14.20 32.73
C PHE A 156 -6.52 15.38 32.24
N MET A 157 -5.25 15.14 31.91
CA MET A 157 -4.40 16.14 31.27
C MET A 157 -4.94 16.55 29.90
N GLU A 158 -5.28 15.59 29.05
CA GLU A 158 -5.88 15.86 27.74
C GLU A 158 -7.23 16.58 27.87
N TYR A 159 -8.06 16.21 28.86
CA TYR A 159 -9.30 16.92 29.18
C TYR A 159 -9.04 18.40 29.50
N LEU A 160 -8.09 18.69 30.39
CA LEU A 160 -7.71 20.06 30.74
C LEU A 160 -7.19 20.82 29.52
N ASP A 161 -6.35 20.20 28.69
CA ASP A 161 -5.85 20.79 27.45
C ASP A 161 -7.03 21.25 26.55
N ARG A 162 -8.00 20.35 26.30
CA ARG A 162 -9.16 20.65 25.43
C ARG A 162 -10.14 21.63 26.03
N TYR A 163 -10.33 21.57 27.34
CA TYR A 163 -11.13 22.54 28.03
C TYR A 163 -10.47 23.92 27.93
N ILE A 164 -9.21 24.08 28.32
CA ILE A 164 -8.47 25.35 28.27
C ILE A 164 -8.39 25.92 26.85
N GLU A 165 -8.28 25.07 25.83
CA GLU A 165 -8.34 25.47 24.42
C GLU A 165 -9.73 25.88 23.96
N GLY A 166 -10.78 25.55 24.71
CA GLY A 166 -12.19 25.71 24.37
C GLY A 166 -12.57 24.90 23.12
N SER A 167 -11.90 23.76 22.94
CA SER A 167 -12.12 22.80 21.86
C SER A 167 -12.91 21.57 22.32
N PHE A 168 -13.19 21.45 23.63
CA PHE A 168 -13.84 20.29 24.25
C PHE A 168 -15.14 19.84 23.57
N VAL A 169 -16.11 20.75 23.39
CA VAL A 169 -17.43 20.40 22.80
C VAL A 169 -17.27 19.85 21.39
N LYS A 170 -16.47 20.54 20.58
CA LYS A 170 -16.15 20.10 19.22
C LYS A 170 -15.48 18.72 19.23
N LYS A 171 -14.53 18.49 20.15
CA LYS A 171 -13.83 17.20 20.26
C LYS A 171 -14.75 16.05 20.66
N MET A 172 -15.68 16.29 21.58
CA MET A 172 -16.72 15.32 21.95
C MET A 172 -17.62 14.94 20.76
N GLN A 173 -17.87 15.89 19.84
CA GLN A 173 -18.67 15.67 18.63
C GLN A 173 -17.88 14.96 17.52
N ASP A 174 -16.59 15.29 17.38
CA ASP A 174 -15.75 14.82 16.27
C ASP A 174 -15.12 13.44 16.54
N ASN A 175 -14.93 13.06 17.81
CA ASN A 175 -14.36 11.78 18.23
C ASN A 175 -15.23 11.06 19.27
N PRO A 176 -16.05 10.08 18.84
CA PRO A 176 -16.87 9.26 19.74
C PRO A 176 -16.07 8.49 20.80
N GLY A 177 -14.84 8.07 20.52
CA GLY A 177 -14.00 7.39 21.51
C GLY A 177 -13.54 8.30 22.63
N TRP A 178 -13.31 9.58 22.32
CA TRP A 178 -13.10 10.60 23.34
C TRP A 178 -14.35 10.79 24.20
N ALA A 179 -15.54 10.84 23.59
CA ALA A 179 -16.80 10.95 24.31
C ALA A 179 -17.06 9.76 25.24
N PHE A 180 -16.80 8.54 24.76
CA PHE A 180 -16.86 7.36 25.61
C PHE A 180 -15.86 7.43 26.76
N SER A 181 -14.60 7.79 26.49
CA SER A 181 -13.56 7.86 27.53
C SER A 181 -13.91 8.87 28.62
N TYR A 182 -14.50 10.00 28.21
CA TYR A 182 -15.07 10.99 29.12
C TYR A 182 -16.20 10.41 29.97
N LEU A 183 -17.16 9.70 29.38
CA LEU A 183 -18.24 9.07 30.14
C LEU A 183 -17.71 7.98 31.08
N ALA A 184 -16.76 7.17 30.63
CA ALA A 184 -16.14 6.12 31.42
C ALA A 184 -15.45 6.70 32.66
N MET A 185 -14.68 7.77 32.49
CA MET A 185 -13.97 8.43 33.59
C MET A 185 -14.88 9.27 34.48
N ASN A 186 -15.96 9.87 33.96
CA ASN A 186 -16.78 10.79 34.77
C ASN A 186 -18.02 10.14 35.40
N ALA A 187 -18.56 9.09 34.79
CA ALA A 187 -19.87 8.53 35.17
C ALA A 187 -19.83 7.03 35.50
N TYR A 188 -18.79 6.31 35.07
CA TYR A 188 -18.74 4.85 35.23
C TYR A 188 -17.71 4.40 36.27
N ILE A 189 -16.54 5.04 36.29
CA ILE A 189 -15.48 4.79 37.28
C ILE A 189 -15.71 5.68 38.49
N THR A 190 -15.61 5.10 39.69
CA THR A 190 -15.75 5.81 40.96
C THR A 190 -14.61 6.81 41.14
N ASN A 191 -14.91 8.09 40.91
CA ASN A 191 -14.02 9.20 41.22
C ASN A 191 -14.64 10.08 42.30
N ASP A 192 -13.79 10.69 43.13
CA ASP A 192 -14.21 11.67 44.12
C ASP A 192 -14.69 12.95 43.41
N SER A 193 -15.93 13.35 43.66
CA SER A 193 -16.49 14.63 43.20
C SER A 193 -16.73 15.48 44.44
N PRO A 194 -15.70 16.14 44.97
CA PRO A 194 -15.80 16.84 46.25
C PRO A 194 -16.82 17.99 46.14
N ALA A 195 -17.79 18.00 47.05
CA ALA A 195 -18.73 19.10 47.18
C ALA A 195 -18.18 20.15 48.13
N ILE A 196 -18.23 21.43 47.73
CA ILE A 196 -17.96 22.54 48.65
C ILE A 196 -19.29 23.01 49.19
N ILE A 197 -19.51 22.80 50.48
CA ILE A 197 -20.71 23.25 51.18
C ILE A 197 -20.28 24.43 52.07
N PRO A 198 -20.78 25.64 51.79
CA PRO A 198 -20.73 26.72 52.76
C PRO A 198 -21.67 26.36 53.91
N ASP A 199 -21.12 26.27 55.12
CA ASP A 199 -21.87 26.01 56.35
C ASP A 199 -21.76 27.25 57.24
N ARG A 200 -22.90 27.82 57.60
CA ARG A 200 -22.96 28.93 58.56
C ARG A 200 -23.47 28.37 59.88
N LYS A 201 -22.57 28.13 60.82
CA LYS A 201 -22.95 27.93 62.22
C LYS A 201 -23.70 29.18 62.71
N ASP A 202 -24.77 29.02 63.48
CA ASP A 202 -25.62 30.12 63.97
C ASP A 202 -24.80 31.33 64.43
N ASN A 203 -24.94 32.47 63.73
CA ASN A 203 -24.21 33.74 63.95
C ASN A 203 -22.66 33.68 63.89
N GLY A 204 -22.07 32.58 63.41
CA GLY A 204 -20.63 32.40 63.22
C GLY A 204 -20.12 32.89 61.85
N PRO A 205 -18.78 32.94 61.67
CA PRO A 205 -18.19 33.10 60.35
C PRO A 205 -18.60 31.92 59.47
N LEU A 206 -18.78 32.18 58.18
CA LEU A 206 -19.05 31.14 57.22
C LEU A 206 -17.86 30.17 57.16
N GLU A 207 -18.09 28.90 57.51
CA GLU A 207 -17.11 27.84 57.39
C GLU A 207 -17.33 27.11 56.05
N ILE A 208 -16.26 26.86 55.32
CA ILE A 208 -16.32 26.15 54.04
C ILE A 208 -15.89 24.72 54.29
N THR A 209 -16.84 23.79 54.18
CA THR A 209 -16.59 22.37 54.38
C THR A 209 -16.46 21.69 53.02
N VAL A 210 -15.34 20.98 52.81
CA VAL A 210 -15.13 20.14 51.63
C VAL A 210 -15.63 18.74 51.97
N PHE A 211 -16.74 18.33 51.37
CA PHE A 211 -17.29 17.00 51.48
C PHE A 211 -16.74 16.16 50.33
N SER A 212 -15.72 15.34 50.60
CA SER A 212 -15.18 14.36 49.64
C SER A 212 -15.68 12.96 49.98
N ASN A 213 -16.11 12.20 48.97
CA ASN A 213 -16.23 10.75 49.11
C ASN A 213 -14.85 10.11 48.89
N PRO A 214 -14.57 8.91 49.43
CA PRO A 214 -13.27 8.28 49.27
C PRO A 214 -13.09 7.70 47.86
N GLY A 215 -12.89 8.55 46.85
CA GLY A 215 -12.26 8.17 45.60
C GLY A 215 -10.76 7.94 45.82
N ASN A 216 -10.21 6.88 45.25
CA ASN A 216 -8.78 6.61 45.33
C ASN A 216 -8.28 6.17 43.95
N TRP A 217 -7.87 7.15 43.15
CA TRP A 217 -7.41 6.91 41.79
C TRP A 217 -6.28 5.87 41.69
N LYS A 218 -5.40 5.78 42.71
CA LYS A 218 -4.32 4.76 42.74
C LYS A 218 -4.91 3.35 42.83
N LYS A 219 -5.96 3.16 43.63
CA LYS A 219 -6.72 1.90 43.71
C LYS A 219 -7.50 1.61 42.41
N ASN A 220 -8.12 2.63 41.80
CA ASN A 220 -8.75 2.49 40.49
C ASN A 220 -7.75 2.00 39.44
N VAL A 221 -6.56 2.62 39.38
CA VAL A 221 -5.51 2.25 38.43
C VAL A 221 -5.02 0.82 38.66
N GLU A 222 -4.81 0.40 39.91
CA GLU A 222 -4.36 -0.96 40.20
C GLU A 222 -5.41 -2.01 39.81
N ALA A 223 -6.69 -1.74 40.06
CA ALA A 223 -7.79 -2.62 39.67
C ALA A 223 -7.99 -2.69 38.14
N LEU A 224 -7.83 -1.55 37.45
CA LEU A 224 -7.99 -1.45 35.99
C LEU A 224 -6.76 -1.89 35.20
N LYS A 225 -5.64 -2.17 35.87
CA LYS A 225 -4.38 -2.55 35.24
C LYS A 225 -4.53 -3.83 34.42
N GLY A 226 -4.21 -3.74 33.13
CA GLY A 226 -4.34 -4.85 32.18
C GLY A 226 -5.77 -5.12 31.71
N SER A 227 -6.76 -4.32 32.11
CA SER A 227 -8.13 -4.39 31.61
C SER A 227 -8.27 -3.72 30.24
N SER A 228 -9.26 -4.17 29.46
CA SER A 228 -9.65 -3.56 28.18
C SER A 228 -10.16 -2.12 28.33
N LEU A 229 -10.68 -1.75 29.52
CA LEU A 229 -11.21 -0.41 29.78
C LEU A 229 -10.08 0.65 29.86
N LEU A 230 -9.01 0.38 30.61
CA LEU A 230 -7.85 1.28 30.68
C LEU A 230 -7.13 1.38 29.33
N GLU A 231 -7.01 0.24 28.62
CA GLU A 231 -6.48 0.22 27.26
C GLU A 231 -7.30 1.14 26.34
N THR A 232 -8.63 1.04 26.38
CA THR A 232 -9.55 1.82 25.54
C THR A 232 -9.45 3.33 25.82
N ILE A 233 -9.37 3.73 27.09
CA ILE A 233 -9.19 5.14 27.49
C ILE A 233 -7.85 5.68 26.96
N SER A 234 -6.76 4.92 27.18
CA SER A 234 -5.43 5.30 26.73
C SER A 234 -5.37 5.43 25.19
N ARG A 235 -5.97 4.47 24.47
CA ARG A 235 -6.02 4.49 23.01
C ARG A 235 -6.85 5.65 22.47
N SER A 236 -7.97 6.00 23.09
CA SER A 236 -8.76 7.16 22.69
C SER A 236 -7.98 8.47 22.78
N CYS A 237 -7.18 8.63 23.84
CA CYS A 237 -6.25 9.76 23.97
C CYS A 237 -5.18 9.76 22.87
N LYS A 238 -4.64 8.57 22.55
CA LYS A 238 -3.63 8.40 21.49
C LYS A 238 -4.21 8.69 20.10
N LEU A 239 -5.40 8.17 19.79
CA LEU A 239 -6.10 8.42 18.54
C LEU A 239 -6.35 9.91 18.34
N ASN A 240 -6.74 10.65 19.38
CA ASN A 240 -6.89 12.10 19.30
C ASN A 240 -5.63 12.79 18.79
N LYS A 241 -4.47 12.44 19.36
CA LYS A 241 -3.18 12.98 18.93
C LYS A 241 -2.90 12.63 17.46
N ILE A 242 -3.16 11.38 17.07
CA ILE A 242 -2.97 10.93 15.68
C ILE A 242 -3.92 11.63 14.70
N ILE A 243 -5.18 11.88 15.06
CA ILE A 243 -6.13 12.63 14.23
C ILE A 243 -5.63 14.06 13.98
N GLU A 244 -5.07 14.70 15.01
CA GLU A 244 -4.51 16.05 14.89
C GLU A 244 -3.23 16.07 14.05
N GLU A 245 -2.33 15.13 14.30
CA GLU A 245 -1.15 14.92 13.49
C GLU A 245 -1.52 14.68 12.03
N THR A 246 -2.53 13.85 11.76
CA THR A 246 -3.01 13.54 10.40
C THR A 246 -3.66 14.75 9.74
N SER A 247 -4.43 15.55 10.49
CA SER A 247 -5.02 16.79 9.97
C SER A 247 -3.95 17.80 9.55
N ASN A 248 -2.80 17.81 10.23
CA ASN A 248 -1.68 18.72 9.97
C ASN A 248 -0.65 18.17 8.95
N ASN A 249 -0.45 16.86 8.91
CA ASN A 249 0.59 16.20 8.11
C ASN A 249 0.03 15.57 6.82
N GLY A 250 -1.28 15.38 6.73
CA GLY A 250 -1.97 14.82 5.57
C GLY A 250 -1.86 13.30 5.46
N PRO A 251 -2.01 12.75 4.24
CA PRO A 251 -2.00 11.31 3.97
C PRO A 251 -0.80 10.50 4.51
N ALA A 252 0.33 11.13 4.82
CA ALA A 252 1.51 10.48 5.40
C ALA A 252 1.21 9.75 6.72
N GLU A 253 0.24 10.21 7.49
CA GLU A 253 -0.16 9.63 8.78
C GLU A 253 -1.40 8.73 8.67
N ARG A 254 -1.90 8.49 7.44
CA ARG A 254 -3.11 7.70 7.19
C ARG A 254 -2.99 6.27 7.70
N GLU A 255 -1.85 5.62 7.51
CA GLU A 255 -1.65 4.24 7.96
C GLU A 255 -1.67 4.15 9.48
N LYS A 256 -1.00 5.09 10.18
CA LYS A 256 -1.06 5.16 11.65
C LYS A 256 -2.47 5.42 12.16
N LEU A 257 -3.23 6.27 11.44
CA LEU A 257 -4.62 6.53 11.76
C LEU A 257 -5.48 5.26 11.57
N LEU A 258 -5.25 4.50 10.49
CA LEU A 258 -5.93 3.24 10.21
C LEU A 258 -5.62 2.19 11.29
N GLU A 259 -4.33 1.97 11.58
CA GLU A 259 -3.86 1.06 12.63
C GLU A 259 -4.48 1.40 14.00
N GLU A 260 -4.54 2.69 14.36
CA GLU A 260 -5.10 3.09 15.64
C GLU A 260 -6.63 2.92 15.67
N TYR A 261 -7.35 3.20 14.57
CA TYR A 261 -8.78 2.89 14.50
C TYR A 261 -9.05 1.39 14.63
N GLU A 262 -8.24 0.53 13.98
CA GLU A 262 -8.35 -0.92 14.11
C GLU A 262 -8.09 -1.38 15.55
N ALA A 263 -7.06 -0.81 16.19
CA ALA A 263 -6.75 -1.13 17.58
C ALA A 263 -7.84 -0.66 18.56
N ILE A 264 -8.43 0.51 18.31
CA ILE A 264 -9.57 1.04 19.07
C ILE A 264 -10.81 0.18 18.89
N LYS A 265 -11.17 -0.18 17.65
CA LYS A 265 -12.29 -1.09 17.38
C LYS A 265 -12.14 -2.37 18.20
N ASN A 266 -10.94 -2.97 18.17
CA ASN A 266 -10.65 -4.19 18.91
C ASN A 266 -10.75 -4.01 20.43
N SER A 267 -10.24 -2.90 20.99
CA SER A 267 -10.33 -2.65 22.44
C SER A 267 -11.79 -2.45 22.88
N TYR A 268 -12.58 -1.71 22.08
CA TYR A 268 -14.00 -1.51 22.34
C TYR A 268 -14.83 -2.80 22.25
N MET A 269 -14.52 -3.67 21.28
CA MET A 269 -15.17 -4.97 21.18
C MET A 269 -14.90 -5.85 22.40
N LYS A 270 -13.69 -5.79 22.98
CA LYS A 270 -13.39 -6.47 24.24
C LYS A 270 -14.18 -5.91 25.42
N VAL A 271 -14.31 -4.59 25.51
CA VAL A 271 -15.14 -3.94 26.57
C VAL A 271 -16.61 -4.36 26.42
N ARG A 272 -17.12 -4.42 25.18
CA ARG A 272 -18.49 -4.88 24.90
C ARG A 272 -18.74 -6.32 25.34
N THR A 273 -17.74 -7.20 25.21
CA THR A 273 -17.86 -8.61 25.56
C THR A 273 -17.32 -8.93 26.95
N ILE A 274 -17.18 -7.94 27.83
CA ILE A 274 -16.78 -8.18 29.22
C ILE A 274 -17.80 -9.11 29.89
N THR A 275 -17.31 -10.12 30.59
CA THR A 275 -18.17 -11.05 31.34
C THR A 275 -18.48 -10.48 32.73
N GLU A 276 -19.56 -10.96 33.35
CA GLU A 276 -19.88 -10.63 34.75
C GLU A 276 -18.72 -11.00 35.70
N GLU A 277 -18.09 -12.15 35.47
CA GLU A 277 -16.89 -12.57 36.20
C GLU A 277 -15.72 -11.58 36.07
N GLU A 278 -15.46 -11.08 34.86
CA GLU A 278 -14.38 -10.12 34.64
C GLU A 278 -14.73 -8.74 35.23
N TYR A 279 -15.99 -8.33 35.13
CA TYR A 279 -16.51 -7.12 35.75
C TYR A 279 -16.34 -7.14 37.27
N ASP A 280 -16.81 -8.21 37.93
CA ASP A 280 -16.72 -8.38 39.37
C ASP A 280 -15.28 -8.50 39.84
N ARG A 281 -14.43 -9.20 39.07
CA ARG A 281 -12.99 -9.29 39.33
C ARG A 281 -12.35 -7.91 39.39
N ILE A 282 -12.69 -7.00 38.46
CA ILE A 282 -12.16 -5.63 38.47
C ILE A 282 -12.79 -4.83 39.61
N ASN A 283 -14.10 -4.92 39.79
CA ASN A 283 -14.84 -4.12 40.76
C ASN A 283 -14.45 -4.43 42.22
N THR A 284 -13.98 -5.66 42.47
CA THR A 284 -13.56 -6.15 43.79
C THR A 284 -12.06 -6.41 43.91
N ALA A 285 -11.26 -6.08 42.88
CA ALA A 285 -9.82 -6.34 42.83
C ALA A 285 -9.05 -5.75 44.02
N VAL A 286 -9.55 -4.64 44.57
CA VAL A 286 -8.95 -3.97 45.72
C VAL A 286 -9.92 -4.03 46.91
N PRO A 287 -9.55 -4.69 48.02
CA PRO A 287 -10.43 -4.83 49.18
C PRO A 287 -10.94 -3.48 49.71
N GLY A 288 -12.26 -3.40 49.91
CA GLY A 288 -12.95 -2.21 50.43
C GLY A 288 -13.00 -1.03 49.46
N HIS A 289 -12.83 -1.27 48.15
CA HIS A 289 -12.86 -0.24 47.12
C HIS A 289 -13.65 -0.72 45.92
N THR A 290 -14.74 0.00 45.60
CA THR A 290 -15.58 -0.29 44.42
C THR A 290 -15.14 0.60 43.26
N VAL A 291 -14.70 -0.01 42.17
CA VAL A 291 -14.17 0.70 40.99
C VAL A 291 -15.28 1.29 40.13
N PHE A 292 -16.41 0.59 40.02
CA PHE A 292 -17.51 0.98 39.15
C PHE A 292 -18.73 1.47 39.93
N GLN A 293 -19.36 2.54 39.45
CA GLN A 293 -20.56 3.11 40.06
C GLN A 293 -21.86 2.41 39.60
N ASN A 294 -21.83 1.78 38.43
CA ASN A 294 -23.03 1.25 37.76
C ASN A 294 -23.01 -0.29 37.71
N ASN A 295 -23.96 -0.90 36.99
CA ASN A 295 -23.97 -2.34 36.72
C ASN A 295 -23.32 -2.65 35.36
N ILE A 296 -22.97 -3.92 35.12
CA ILE A 296 -22.35 -4.37 33.86
C ILE A 296 -23.19 -4.02 32.62
N GLY A 297 -24.52 -4.05 32.72
CA GLY A 297 -25.44 -3.75 31.62
C GLY A 297 -25.28 -2.34 31.06
N GLU A 298 -24.87 -1.37 31.89
CA GLU A 298 -24.57 -0.01 31.43
C GLU A 298 -23.29 0.07 30.57
N PHE A 299 -22.38 -0.89 30.70
CA PHE A 299 -21.16 -0.98 29.89
C PHE A 299 -21.37 -1.78 28.59
N THR A 300 -22.26 -2.77 28.60
CA THR A 300 -22.49 -3.69 27.48
C THR A 300 -23.65 -3.28 26.56
N ASP A 301 -24.78 -2.82 27.13
CA ASP A 301 -26.06 -2.71 26.42
C ASP A 301 -26.65 -1.29 26.34
N SER A 302 -26.04 -0.30 27.01
CA SER A 302 -26.49 1.10 26.97
C SER A 302 -26.29 1.77 25.59
N PRO A 303 -27.15 2.73 25.17
CA PRO A 303 -26.96 3.52 23.95
C PRO A 303 -25.67 4.37 23.94
N ARG A 304 -25.01 4.54 25.08
CA ARG A 304 -23.77 5.31 25.27
C ARG A 304 -22.51 4.42 25.39
N THR A 305 -22.57 3.18 24.90
CA THR A 305 -21.54 2.14 25.08
C THR A 305 -20.41 2.17 24.05
N GLY A 306 -19.41 1.33 24.29
CA GLY A 306 -18.33 1.05 23.36
C GLY A 306 -18.78 0.58 21.97
N THR A 307 -19.99 0.04 21.83
CA THR A 307 -20.56 -0.42 20.56
C THR A 307 -20.63 0.71 19.53
N TYR A 308 -21.19 1.87 19.91
CA TYR A 308 -21.27 3.03 19.01
C TYR A 308 -19.89 3.46 18.51
N THR A 309 -18.88 3.42 19.38
CA THR A 309 -17.51 3.79 19.02
C THR A 309 -16.85 2.73 18.14
N ALA A 310 -17.11 1.44 18.39
CA ALA A 310 -16.59 0.36 17.57
C ALA A 310 -17.12 0.42 16.13
N ASP A 311 -18.41 0.71 15.97
CA ASP A 311 -19.03 0.89 14.66
C ASP A 311 -18.54 2.17 13.97
N ASP A 312 -18.36 3.28 14.71
CA ASP A 312 -17.78 4.50 14.15
C ASP A 312 -16.37 4.23 13.64
N ALA A 313 -15.54 3.53 14.43
CA ALA A 313 -14.22 3.11 14.02
C ALA A 313 -14.26 2.20 12.78
N GLU A 314 -15.21 1.26 12.70
CA GLU A 314 -15.41 0.39 11.53
C GLU A 314 -15.75 1.19 10.27
N GLY A 315 -16.71 2.10 10.33
CA GLY A 315 -17.06 2.96 9.19
C GLY A 315 -15.89 3.85 8.74
N ARG A 316 -15.07 4.33 9.68
CA ARG A 316 -13.85 5.10 9.37
C ARG A 316 -12.75 4.22 8.75
N ILE A 317 -12.59 2.98 9.20
CA ILE A 317 -11.66 2.01 8.61
C ILE A 317 -12.04 1.73 7.16
N GLU A 318 -13.32 1.47 6.88
CA GLU A 318 -13.83 1.24 5.52
C GLU A 318 -13.58 2.46 4.63
N ALA A 319 -13.95 3.66 5.08
CA ALA A 319 -13.71 4.89 4.32
C ALA A 319 -12.21 5.19 4.12
N LEU A 320 -11.37 4.87 5.11
CA LEU A 320 -9.91 4.98 5.01
C LEU A 320 -9.34 3.99 3.99
N LYS A 321 -9.83 2.76 3.95
CA LYS A 321 -9.42 1.74 2.96
C LYS A 321 -9.92 2.08 1.56
N ALA A 322 -11.10 2.68 1.44
CA ALA A 322 -11.66 3.10 0.17
C ALA A 322 -10.90 4.28 -0.46
N GLY A 323 -10.22 5.12 0.34
CA GLY A 323 -9.40 6.23 -0.17
C GLY A 323 -9.93 7.63 0.17
N TYR A 324 -10.97 7.74 0.98
CA TYR A 324 -11.60 9.03 1.27
C TYR A 324 -10.66 9.97 2.04
N PRO A 325 -10.74 11.29 1.80
CA PRO A 325 -10.07 12.29 2.61
C PRO A 325 -10.39 12.16 4.11
N VAL A 326 -9.40 12.39 4.97
CA VAL A 326 -9.54 12.24 6.44
C VAL A 326 -10.67 13.10 7.00
N GLN A 327 -10.87 14.26 6.41
CA GLN A 327 -11.89 15.21 6.80
C GLN A 327 -13.32 14.75 6.42
N ASP A 328 -13.48 13.74 5.55
CA ASP A 328 -14.79 13.13 5.23
C ASP A 328 -15.17 11.99 6.16
N LEU A 329 -14.20 11.45 6.91
CA LEU A 329 -14.39 10.24 7.72
C LEU A 329 -15.52 10.38 8.73
N GLN A 330 -15.65 11.54 9.37
CA GLN A 330 -16.74 11.79 10.34
C GLN A 330 -18.11 11.71 9.66
N THR A 331 -18.28 12.36 8.51
CA THR A 331 -19.55 12.35 7.78
C THR A 331 -19.90 10.93 7.30
N LEU A 332 -18.91 10.22 6.76
CA LEU A 332 -19.09 8.85 6.27
C LEU A 332 -19.38 7.87 7.41
N SER A 333 -18.67 7.99 8.54
CA SER A 333 -18.92 7.13 9.70
C SER A 333 -20.31 7.36 10.28
N GLN A 334 -20.80 8.61 10.35
CA GLN A 334 -22.17 8.88 10.82
C GLN A 334 -23.25 8.29 9.89
N TYR A 335 -23.02 8.24 8.59
CA TYR A 335 -23.90 7.53 7.67
C TYR A 335 -23.87 6.01 7.93
N TYR A 336 -22.68 5.45 8.13
CA TYR A 336 -22.52 4.04 8.49
C TYR A 336 -23.17 3.69 9.83
N MET A 337 -23.09 4.59 10.81
CA MET A 337 -23.75 4.44 12.10
C MET A 337 -25.26 4.28 11.98
N ALA A 338 -25.89 4.93 11.00
CA ALA A 338 -27.31 4.78 10.76
C ALA A 338 -27.66 3.36 10.24
N ILE A 339 -26.80 2.77 9.40
CA ILE A 339 -26.91 1.38 8.95
C ILE A 339 -26.76 0.44 10.14
N LYS A 340 -25.68 0.59 10.93
CA LYS A 340 -25.40 -0.26 12.09
C LYS A 340 -26.48 -0.18 13.17
N ALA A 341 -27.07 1.00 13.37
CA ALA A 341 -28.20 1.17 14.27
C ALA A 341 -29.42 0.35 13.83
N ALA A 342 -29.76 0.37 12.53
CA ALA A 342 -30.87 -0.41 11.99
C ALA A 342 -30.61 -1.93 12.08
N GLU A 343 -29.38 -2.40 11.81
CA GLU A 343 -28.99 -3.82 11.99
C GLU A 343 -29.23 -4.28 13.44
N ARG A 344 -28.79 -3.48 14.43
CA ARG A 344 -28.97 -3.79 15.85
C ARG A 344 -30.43 -3.78 16.29
N ASP A 345 -31.20 -2.81 15.82
CA ASP A 345 -32.62 -2.70 16.14
C ASP A 345 -33.37 -3.95 15.65
N ILE A 346 -33.03 -4.47 14.48
CA ILE A 346 -33.56 -5.74 13.95
C ILE A 346 -33.13 -6.94 14.82
N GLU A 347 -31.84 -7.03 15.17
CA GLU A 347 -31.31 -8.12 16.01
C GLU A 347 -32.01 -8.15 17.39
N LYS A 348 -32.15 -6.98 18.01
CA LYS A 348 -32.80 -6.81 19.31
C LYS A 348 -34.27 -7.22 19.25
N SER A 349 -35.01 -6.78 18.24
CA SER A 349 -36.41 -7.18 18.05
C SER A 349 -36.57 -8.68 17.83
N ASN A 350 -35.70 -9.30 17.03
CA ASN A 350 -35.68 -10.75 16.86
C ASN A 350 -35.42 -11.50 18.18
N LYS A 351 -34.49 -11.01 19.01
CA LYS A 351 -34.24 -11.56 20.35
C LYS A 351 -35.46 -11.39 21.25
N THR A 352 -36.13 -10.24 21.22
CA THR A 352 -37.38 -9.99 21.94
C THR A 352 -38.47 -10.98 21.53
N ILE A 353 -38.69 -11.22 20.23
CA ILE A 353 -39.67 -12.20 19.73
C ILE A 353 -39.37 -13.61 20.29
N ARG A 354 -38.12 -14.08 20.19
CA ARG A 354 -37.72 -15.38 20.73
C ARG A 354 -37.93 -15.51 22.24
N ASN A 355 -37.76 -14.42 22.98
CA ASN A 355 -37.99 -14.38 24.42
C ASN A 355 -39.49 -14.34 24.76
N LEU A 356 -40.30 -13.63 23.98
CA LEU A 356 -41.76 -13.58 24.13
C LEU A 356 -42.36 -14.97 23.93
N GLU A 357 -41.87 -15.74 22.97
CA GLU A 357 -42.28 -17.13 22.71
C GLU A 357 -42.03 -18.08 23.88
N LYS A 358 -41.09 -17.73 24.77
CA LYS A 358 -40.75 -18.51 25.98
C LYS A 358 -41.40 -17.97 27.25
N SER A 359 -42.20 -16.90 27.15
CA SER A 359 -42.80 -16.22 28.30
C SER A 359 -44.15 -16.84 28.70
N ASN A 360 -44.55 -16.65 29.96
CA ASN A 360 -45.86 -17.11 30.48
C ASN A 360 -47.04 -16.21 30.07
N LYS A 361 -46.89 -15.37 29.04
CA LYS A 361 -47.93 -14.44 28.57
C LYS A 361 -49.02 -15.17 27.79
N SER A 362 -50.19 -14.55 27.64
CA SER A 362 -51.27 -15.14 26.84
C SER A 362 -50.88 -15.20 25.35
N LYS A 363 -51.44 -16.15 24.59
CA LYS A 363 -51.15 -16.26 23.15
C LYS A 363 -51.51 -14.98 22.38
N GLU A 364 -52.60 -14.32 22.77
CA GLU A 364 -53.07 -13.08 22.15
C GLU A 364 -52.15 -11.89 22.44
N GLU A 365 -51.60 -11.81 23.67
CA GLU A 365 -50.58 -10.83 24.02
C GLU A 365 -49.27 -11.06 23.27
N ILE A 366 -48.82 -12.32 23.17
CA ILE A 366 -47.60 -12.68 22.43
C ILE A 366 -47.74 -12.29 20.95
N GLU A 367 -48.87 -12.61 20.31
CA GLU A 367 -49.10 -12.30 18.90
C GLU A 367 -49.17 -10.78 18.67
N THR A 368 -49.84 -10.03 19.55
CA THR A 368 -49.88 -8.56 19.48
C THR A 368 -48.48 -7.94 19.59
N LEU A 369 -47.66 -8.42 20.52
CA LEU A 369 -46.29 -7.94 20.69
C LEU A 369 -45.39 -8.35 19.51
N ARG A 370 -45.53 -9.58 19.00
CA ARG A 370 -44.82 -10.05 17.81
C ARG A 370 -45.14 -9.19 16.59
N GLN A 371 -46.41 -8.84 16.37
CA GLN A 371 -46.79 -7.95 15.26
C GLN A 371 -46.16 -6.56 15.38
N LYS A 372 -46.08 -6.00 16.60
CA LYS A 372 -45.38 -4.72 16.84
C LYS A 372 -43.89 -4.82 16.54
N GLU A 373 -43.22 -5.87 17.01
CA GLU A 373 -41.79 -6.09 16.76
C GLU A 373 -41.52 -6.34 15.26
N ASN A 374 -42.35 -7.14 14.57
CA ASN A 374 -42.24 -7.35 13.13
C ASN A 374 -42.44 -6.06 12.32
N ALA A 375 -43.37 -5.21 12.72
CA ALA A 375 -43.54 -3.89 12.10
C ALA A 375 -42.32 -2.99 12.34
N PHE A 376 -41.66 -3.08 13.50
CA PHE A 376 -40.42 -2.36 13.78
C PHE A 376 -39.21 -2.92 12.99
N ILE A 377 -39.13 -4.24 12.83
CA ILE A 377 -38.14 -4.90 11.96
C ILE A 377 -38.31 -4.42 10.51
N ALA A 378 -39.54 -4.42 9.98
CA ALA A 378 -39.82 -3.98 8.60
C ALA A 378 -39.36 -2.54 8.34
N LYS A 379 -39.58 -1.63 9.30
CA LYS A 379 -39.11 -0.24 9.22
C LYS A 379 -37.59 -0.13 9.17
N ASN A 380 -36.88 -0.90 10.00
CA ASN A 380 -35.42 -0.90 10.00
C ASN A 380 -34.84 -1.61 8.77
N GLN A 381 -35.54 -2.62 8.23
CA GLN A 381 -35.15 -3.26 6.97
C GLN A 381 -35.23 -2.27 5.79
N GLU A 382 -36.28 -1.43 5.74
CA GLU A 382 -36.38 -0.36 4.73
C GLU A 382 -35.20 0.62 4.80
N ILE A 383 -34.73 0.94 6.01
CA ILE A 383 -33.53 1.77 6.20
C ILE A 383 -32.30 1.08 5.61
N LEU A 384 -32.08 -0.21 5.90
CA LEU A 384 -30.94 -0.98 5.37
C LEU A 384 -30.97 -1.07 3.85
N ASP A 385 -32.12 -1.46 3.28
CA ASP A 385 -32.32 -1.62 1.84
C ASP A 385 -32.07 -0.29 1.09
N THR A 386 -32.28 0.84 1.76
CA THR A 386 -32.05 2.17 1.19
C THR A 386 -30.60 2.64 1.33
N LEU A 387 -30.01 2.49 2.52
CA LEU A 387 -28.71 3.09 2.84
C LEU A 387 -27.52 2.21 2.46
N GLN A 388 -27.62 0.89 2.67
CA GLN A 388 -26.50 -0.04 2.54
C GLN A 388 -25.98 -0.17 1.10
N PRO A 389 -26.82 -0.21 0.04
CA PRO A 389 -26.31 -0.23 -1.33
C PRO A 389 -25.54 1.04 -1.70
N ALA A 390 -25.97 2.20 -1.20
CA ALA A 390 -25.27 3.47 -1.45
C ALA A 390 -23.93 3.55 -0.70
N TRP A 391 -23.86 2.98 0.51
CA TRP A 391 -22.59 2.82 1.24
C TRP A 391 -21.62 1.92 0.48
N GLN A 392 -22.07 0.71 0.09
CA GLN A 392 -21.23 -0.26 -0.62
C GLN A 392 -20.69 0.32 -1.92
N ASN A 393 -21.54 0.94 -2.74
CA ASN A 393 -21.10 1.63 -3.96
C ASN A 393 -20.06 2.73 -3.67
N ALA A 394 -20.25 3.50 -2.60
CA ALA A 394 -19.29 4.53 -2.20
C ALA A 394 -17.95 3.97 -1.72
N MET A 395 -17.93 2.81 -1.05
CA MET A 395 -16.71 2.16 -0.55
C MET A 395 -15.97 1.37 -1.64
N ASP A 396 -16.70 0.77 -2.58
CA ASP A 396 -16.15 0.03 -3.73
C ASP A 396 -15.70 0.97 -4.86
N GLY A 397 -16.23 2.19 -4.90
CA GLY A 397 -15.93 3.20 -5.90
C GLY A 397 -14.48 3.65 -5.88
N ASN A 398 -13.80 3.58 -7.03
CA ASN A 398 -12.50 4.22 -7.26
C ASN A 398 -12.70 5.75 -7.36
N HIS A 399 -12.83 6.45 -6.23
CA HIS A 399 -13.03 7.90 -6.20
C HIS A 399 -11.72 8.67 -6.40
N LYS A 400 -11.14 8.52 -7.60
CA LYS A 400 -9.86 9.10 -8.00
C LYS A 400 -9.97 10.60 -8.29
N THR A 401 -11.19 11.11 -8.42
CA THR A 401 -11.47 12.51 -8.73
C THR A 401 -12.41 13.17 -7.72
N GLN A 402 -12.36 14.50 -7.67
CA GLN A 402 -13.31 15.28 -6.86
C GLN A 402 -14.75 15.08 -7.35
N GLU A 403 -14.96 14.92 -8.65
CA GLU A 403 -16.27 14.69 -9.26
C GLU A 403 -16.88 13.36 -8.82
N GLU A 404 -16.11 12.26 -8.87
CA GLU A 404 -16.55 10.95 -8.38
C GLU A 404 -16.86 10.97 -6.89
N ARG A 405 -15.97 11.57 -6.07
CA ARG A 405 -16.22 11.78 -4.63
C ARG A 405 -17.54 12.51 -4.40
N MET A 406 -17.76 13.61 -5.13
CA MET A 406 -18.97 14.41 -5.00
C MET A 406 -20.22 13.62 -5.40
N HIS A 407 -20.14 12.83 -6.47
CA HIS A 407 -21.24 11.97 -6.90
C HIS A 407 -21.64 10.95 -5.82
N HIS A 408 -20.68 10.27 -5.18
CA HIS A 408 -20.97 9.33 -4.10
C HIS A 408 -21.57 10.02 -2.87
N LEU A 409 -21.00 11.15 -2.44
CA LEU A 409 -21.55 11.93 -1.32
C LEU A 409 -22.96 12.47 -1.62
N GLN A 410 -23.24 12.87 -2.86
CA GLN A 410 -24.57 13.30 -3.30
C GLN A 410 -25.56 12.15 -3.29
N ASN A 411 -25.19 10.99 -3.82
CA ASN A 411 -26.05 9.81 -3.81
C ASN A 411 -26.41 9.41 -2.37
N MET A 412 -25.42 9.32 -1.46
CA MET A 412 -25.69 9.01 -0.05
C MET A 412 -26.61 10.06 0.61
N ASN A 413 -26.39 11.35 0.36
CA ASN A 413 -27.25 12.41 0.90
C ASN A 413 -28.69 12.31 0.36
N LEU A 414 -28.87 11.99 -0.92
CA LEU A 414 -30.19 11.77 -1.52
C LEU A 414 -30.90 10.57 -0.87
N LYS A 415 -30.19 9.49 -0.56
CA LYS A 415 -30.77 8.34 0.16
C LYS A 415 -31.19 8.70 1.58
N MET A 416 -30.40 9.51 2.30
CA MET A 416 -30.83 10.05 3.60
C MET A 416 -32.09 10.92 3.48
N LEU A 417 -32.14 11.79 2.47
CA LEU A 417 -33.30 12.69 2.24
C LEU A 417 -34.57 11.91 1.85
N ASP A 418 -34.46 10.83 1.07
CA ASP A 418 -35.58 9.94 0.75
C ASP A 418 -36.20 9.34 2.03
N LEU A 419 -35.35 8.86 2.96
CA LEU A 419 -35.82 8.38 4.25
C LEU A 419 -36.45 9.49 5.11
N VAL A 420 -35.93 10.72 5.06
CA VAL A 420 -36.52 11.86 5.79
C VAL A 420 -37.94 12.15 5.32
N GLY A 421 -38.17 12.17 4.00
CA GLY A 421 -39.50 12.38 3.41
C GLY A 421 -40.52 11.31 3.84
N LYS A 422 -40.05 10.12 4.20
CA LYS A 422 -40.86 9.00 4.71
C LYS A 422 -40.97 8.98 6.24
N ALA A 423 -40.07 9.66 6.95
CA ALA A 423 -39.86 9.48 8.39
C ALA A 423 -40.98 10.08 9.27
N GLU A 424 -41.67 11.13 8.81
CA GLU A 424 -42.72 11.79 9.60
C GLU A 424 -43.96 10.91 9.84
N LYS A 425 -44.18 9.87 9.02
CA LYS A 425 -45.31 8.93 9.18
C LYS A 425 -44.89 7.49 9.49
N ASN A 426 -43.80 6.99 8.88
CA ASN A 426 -43.50 5.55 8.91
C ASN A 426 -42.33 5.15 9.80
N LEU A 427 -41.33 6.01 10.05
CA LEU A 427 -40.07 5.63 10.74
C LEU A 427 -39.98 6.11 12.20
N LYS A 428 -41.07 6.63 12.77
CA LYS A 428 -41.14 7.04 14.19
C LYS A 428 -40.71 5.87 15.10
N GLY A 429 -39.79 6.16 16.03
CA GLY A 429 -39.22 5.19 16.98
C GLY A 429 -37.88 4.56 16.57
N THR A 430 -37.40 4.78 15.34
CA THR A 430 -36.07 4.32 14.88
C THR A 430 -34.99 5.38 15.11
N PHE A 431 -33.71 5.03 14.99
CA PHE A 431 -32.59 5.98 15.06
C PHE A 431 -32.72 7.13 14.03
N ILE A 432 -33.05 6.80 12.78
CA ILE A 432 -33.33 7.78 11.73
C ILE A 432 -34.67 8.47 11.98
N GLY A 433 -35.59 7.88 12.74
CA GLY A 433 -36.82 8.51 13.22
C GLY A 433 -36.58 9.77 14.09
N SER A 434 -35.39 9.91 14.70
CA SER A 434 -34.98 11.08 15.48
C SER A 434 -34.63 12.28 14.60
N ALA A 435 -35.32 13.41 14.81
CA ALA A 435 -35.04 14.66 14.10
C ALA A 435 -33.60 15.15 14.32
N VAL A 436 -33.05 14.93 15.53
CA VAL A 436 -31.68 15.31 15.89
C VAL A 436 -30.66 14.51 15.07
N SER A 437 -30.77 13.18 15.05
CA SER A 437 -29.83 12.32 14.34
C SER A 437 -29.85 12.59 12.83
N ARG A 438 -31.03 12.75 12.23
CA ARG A 438 -31.17 13.12 10.80
C ARG A 438 -30.54 14.47 10.49
N GLY A 439 -30.85 15.49 11.30
CA GLY A 439 -30.37 16.85 11.09
C GLY A 439 -28.85 16.94 11.13
N ILE A 440 -28.21 16.17 12.02
CA ILE A 440 -26.75 16.09 12.12
C ILE A 440 -26.15 15.46 10.86
N ILE A 441 -26.63 14.27 10.45
CA ILE A 441 -26.08 13.54 9.29
C ILE A 441 -26.21 14.39 8.01
N ILE A 442 -27.39 14.95 7.74
CA ILE A 442 -27.63 15.76 6.53
C ILE A 442 -26.75 17.03 6.53
N ARG A 443 -26.64 17.72 7.68
CA ARG A 443 -25.79 18.91 7.79
C ARG A 443 -24.33 18.56 7.51
N GLN A 444 -23.83 17.47 8.06
CA GLN A 444 -22.45 17.02 7.84
C GLN A 444 -22.21 16.54 6.39
N MET A 445 -23.21 15.93 5.74
CA MET A 445 -23.15 15.59 4.33
C MET A 445 -23.10 16.81 3.44
N ASN A 446 -23.96 17.80 3.68
CA ASN A 446 -23.93 19.07 2.95
C ASN A 446 -22.59 19.81 3.15
N GLN A 447 -22.04 19.81 4.37
CA GLN A 447 -20.72 20.39 4.64
C GLN A 447 -19.60 19.65 3.88
N ALA A 448 -19.62 18.31 3.89
CA ALA A 448 -18.63 17.51 3.15
C ALA A 448 -18.71 17.75 1.62
N GLN A 449 -19.92 17.93 1.08
CA GLN A 449 -20.14 18.26 -0.33
C GLN A 449 -19.63 19.66 -0.70
N GLN A 450 -19.81 20.65 0.17
CA GLN A 450 -19.39 22.02 -0.09
C GLN A 450 -17.88 22.25 0.12
N ARG A 451 -17.18 21.30 0.76
CA ARG A 451 -15.76 21.44 1.09
C ARG A 451 -14.88 21.35 -0.15
N LYS A 452 -13.95 22.31 -0.28
CA LYS A 452 -12.85 22.23 -1.24
C LYS A 452 -11.74 21.34 -0.68
N LEU A 453 -11.30 20.39 -1.47
CA LEU A 453 -10.14 19.56 -1.14
C LEU A 453 -8.85 20.37 -1.22
N SER A 454 -7.94 20.12 -0.30
CA SER A 454 -6.57 20.61 -0.35
C SER A 454 -5.80 19.97 -1.51
N LEU A 455 -4.69 20.60 -1.94
CA LEU A 455 -3.84 20.03 -3.00
C LEU A 455 -3.29 18.66 -2.62
N GLN A 456 -3.00 18.44 -1.33
CA GLN A 456 -2.53 17.17 -0.78
C GLN A 456 -3.60 16.07 -0.93
N GLU A 457 -4.86 16.39 -0.63
CA GLU A 457 -5.98 15.46 -0.79
C GLU A 457 -6.26 15.15 -2.27
N ILE A 458 -6.20 16.17 -3.13
CA ILE A 458 -6.35 15.98 -4.59
C ILE A 458 -5.24 15.08 -5.15
N ALA A 459 -3.99 15.32 -4.75
CA ALA A 459 -2.85 14.51 -5.19
C ALA A 459 -2.94 13.07 -4.68
N PHE A 460 -3.46 12.87 -3.47
CA PHE A 460 -3.70 11.54 -2.91
C PHE A 460 -4.79 10.79 -3.64
N MET A 461 -5.97 11.38 -3.80
CA MET A 461 -7.09 10.74 -4.49
C MET A 461 -6.75 10.41 -5.94
N SER A 462 -6.15 11.37 -6.66
CA SER A 462 -5.82 11.16 -8.07
C SER A 462 -4.69 10.16 -8.29
N GLY A 463 -3.73 10.08 -7.35
CA GLY A 463 -2.47 9.36 -7.53
C GLY A 463 -1.63 9.86 -8.71
N LYS A 464 -2.00 10.98 -9.34
CA LYS A 464 -1.39 11.46 -10.59
C LYS A 464 -0.09 12.20 -10.26
N PRO A 465 1.05 11.83 -10.88
CA PRO A 465 2.32 12.49 -10.61
C PRO A 465 2.32 14.00 -10.90
N LYS A 466 1.47 14.48 -11.79
CA LYS A 466 1.27 15.92 -12.04
C LYS A 466 0.68 16.64 -10.83
N ASP A 467 -0.29 16.04 -10.15
CA ASP A 467 -0.91 16.63 -8.96
C ASP A 467 0.01 16.51 -7.74
N ILE A 468 0.77 15.42 -7.64
CA ILE A 468 1.88 15.28 -6.68
C ILE A 468 2.92 16.41 -6.87
N MET A 469 3.27 16.74 -8.11
CA MET A 469 4.23 17.81 -8.39
C MET A 469 3.74 19.19 -7.92
N LYS A 470 2.43 19.49 -8.06
CA LYS A 470 1.85 20.74 -7.55
C LYS A 470 2.01 20.87 -6.03
N VAL A 471 1.85 19.76 -5.29
CA VAL A 471 2.07 19.72 -3.83
C VAL A 471 3.53 20.05 -3.49
N ILE A 472 4.49 19.52 -4.26
CA ILE A 472 5.91 19.80 -4.05
C ILE A 472 6.24 21.28 -4.36
N GLU A 473 5.64 21.85 -5.40
CA GLU A 473 5.85 23.25 -5.79
C GLU A 473 5.31 24.24 -4.76
N GLU A 474 4.23 23.90 -4.04
CA GLU A 474 3.66 24.70 -2.96
C GLU A 474 4.63 24.87 -1.78
N VAL A 475 5.33 23.79 -1.41
CA VAL A 475 6.26 23.78 -0.27
C VAL A 475 7.71 24.10 -0.63
N ASP A 476 8.03 24.21 -1.92
CA ASP A 476 9.36 24.53 -2.43
C ASP A 476 9.32 25.49 -3.63
N PRO A 477 8.91 26.76 -3.39
CA PRO A 477 8.89 27.77 -4.43
C PRO A 477 10.31 28.14 -4.88
N LYS A 478 10.47 28.51 -6.15
CA LYS A 478 11.77 28.76 -6.84
C LYS A 478 12.77 29.67 -6.09
N LYS A 479 12.32 30.49 -5.13
CA LYS A 479 13.13 31.47 -4.40
C LYS A 479 13.80 30.92 -3.13
N VAL A 480 13.57 29.66 -2.74
CA VAL A 480 14.08 29.10 -1.49
C VAL A 480 15.09 27.97 -1.74
N SER A 481 16.22 28.00 -1.03
CA SER A 481 17.18 26.89 -1.06
C SER A 481 16.62 25.64 -0.37
N SER A 482 16.68 24.50 -1.05
CA SER A 482 16.36 23.17 -0.52
C SER A 482 17.59 22.27 -0.48
N SER A 483 17.57 21.22 0.34
CA SER A 483 18.69 20.28 0.43
C SER A 483 18.88 19.52 -0.89
N SER A 484 20.08 18.97 -1.11
CA SER A 484 20.39 18.14 -2.28
C SER A 484 19.42 16.96 -2.42
N GLU A 485 19.03 16.36 -1.31
CA GLU A 485 18.13 15.20 -1.25
C GLU A 485 16.71 15.60 -1.65
N PHE A 486 16.21 16.76 -1.18
CA PHE A 486 14.90 17.27 -1.58
C PHE A 486 14.87 17.63 -3.08
N LYS A 487 15.94 18.23 -3.61
CA LYS A 487 16.07 18.50 -5.05
C LYS A 487 16.02 17.22 -5.88
N LYS A 488 16.76 16.19 -5.47
CA LYS A 488 16.73 14.87 -6.14
C LYS A 488 15.34 14.24 -6.13
N MET A 489 14.63 14.33 -5.00
CA MET A 489 13.24 13.87 -4.89
C MET A 489 12.33 14.64 -5.87
N LYS A 490 12.39 15.98 -5.85
CA LYS A 490 11.61 16.86 -6.74
C LYS A 490 11.86 16.56 -8.21
N GLU A 491 13.12 16.45 -8.62
CA GLU A 491 13.50 16.11 -10.00
C GLU A 491 13.02 14.71 -10.42
N ALA A 492 13.04 13.73 -9.51
CA ALA A 492 12.55 12.40 -9.80
C ALA A 492 11.03 12.39 -10.05
N VAL A 493 10.26 13.09 -9.21
CA VAL A 493 8.80 13.23 -9.38
C VAL A 493 8.46 14.08 -10.61
N GLU A 494 9.24 15.12 -10.91
CA GLU A 494 9.06 15.92 -12.12
C GLU A 494 9.30 15.11 -13.39
N LYS A 495 10.31 14.23 -13.39
CA LYS A 495 10.52 13.28 -14.51
C LYS A 495 9.36 12.31 -14.64
N LEU A 496 8.82 11.81 -13.52
CA LEU A 496 7.67 10.92 -13.51
C LEU A 496 6.43 11.60 -14.11
N SER A 497 6.17 12.86 -13.76
CA SER A 497 5.00 13.62 -14.23
C SER A 497 5.01 13.95 -15.72
N LYS A 498 6.16 13.82 -16.37
CA LYS A 498 6.34 13.99 -17.82
C LYS A 498 6.21 12.69 -18.61
N ILE A 499 6.11 11.53 -17.94
CA ILE A 499 5.93 10.23 -18.60
C ILE A 499 4.44 9.92 -18.72
N ASN A 500 4.01 9.58 -19.93
CA ASN A 500 2.67 9.06 -20.17
C ASN A 500 2.66 7.56 -19.83
N ALA A 501 1.93 7.18 -18.77
CA ALA A 501 1.86 5.81 -18.27
C ALA A 501 1.28 4.85 -19.31
N ASP A 502 0.21 5.22 -20.02
CA ASP A 502 -0.45 4.38 -21.02
C ASP A 502 0.45 4.10 -22.22
N LYS A 503 1.28 5.08 -22.62
CA LYS A 503 2.18 4.96 -23.78
C LYS A 503 3.51 4.30 -23.44
N TYR A 504 4.01 4.47 -22.22
CA TYR A 504 5.32 3.99 -21.78
C TYR A 504 5.27 3.40 -20.34
N PRO A 505 4.49 2.33 -20.12
CA PRO A 505 4.21 1.80 -18.77
C PRO A 505 5.49 1.39 -18.03
N GLU A 506 6.38 0.65 -18.68
CA GLU A 506 7.65 0.20 -18.06
C GLU A 506 8.56 1.36 -17.63
N LYS A 507 8.61 2.43 -18.45
CA LYS A 507 9.38 3.63 -18.14
C LYS A 507 8.76 4.40 -16.99
N TYR A 508 7.43 4.42 -16.94
CA TYR A 508 6.67 5.01 -15.85
C TYR A 508 6.95 4.28 -14.54
N ASP A 509 6.89 2.95 -14.52
CA ASP A 509 7.13 2.14 -13.32
C ASP A 509 8.55 2.27 -12.78
N LEU A 510 9.56 2.25 -13.67
CA LEU A 510 10.94 2.50 -13.24
C LEU A 510 11.09 3.90 -12.64
N GLN A 511 10.51 4.92 -13.28
CA GLN A 511 10.60 6.28 -12.77
C GLN A 511 9.79 6.46 -11.49
N LYS A 512 8.69 5.71 -11.31
CA LYS A 512 7.91 5.63 -10.07
C LYS A 512 8.79 5.04 -8.96
N ALA A 513 9.46 3.92 -9.19
CA ALA A 513 10.40 3.31 -8.24
C ALA A 513 11.58 4.24 -7.89
N ARG A 514 12.16 4.95 -8.88
CA ARG A 514 13.20 5.97 -8.64
C ARG A 514 12.69 7.13 -7.79
N SER A 515 11.44 7.57 -8.04
CA SER A 515 10.79 8.63 -7.26
C SER A 515 10.55 8.17 -5.82
N ILE A 516 10.04 6.95 -5.61
CA ILE A 516 9.87 6.33 -4.29
C ILE A 516 11.20 6.31 -3.53
N ARG A 517 12.28 5.79 -4.16
CA ARG A 517 13.61 5.73 -3.54
C ARG A 517 14.14 7.11 -3.18
N ALA A 518 14.05 8.09 -4.08
CA ALA A 518 14.52 9.45 -3.82
C ALA A 518 13.74 10.12 -2.68
N THR A 519 12.43 9.88 -2.60
CA THR A 519 11.58 10.35 -1.49
C THR A 519 11.96 9.69 -0.16
N GLN A 520 12.17 8.36 -0.15
CA GLN A 520 12.63 7.62 1.04
C GLN A 520 14.01 8.11 1.51
N ASP A 521 14.95 8.36 0.59
CA ASP A 521 16.28 8.87 0.91
C ASP A 521 16.21 10.25 1.56
N TYR A 522 15.34 11.14 1.07
CA TYR A 522 15.12 12.46 1.69
C TYR A 522 14.52 12.35 3.09
N LEU A 523 13.45 11.55 3.27
CA LEU A 523 12.83 11.34 4.58
C LEU A 523 13.83 10.76 5.58
N ARG A 524 14.60 9.76 5.16
CA ARG A 524 15.67 9.15 5.97
C ARG A 524 16.76 10.15 6.33
N TYR A 525 17.20 10.98 5.39
CA TYR A 525 18.17 12.05 5.65
C TYR A 525 17.66 13.01 6.73
N LYS A 526 16.36 13.36 6.70
CA LYS A 526 15.74 14.26 7.68
C LYS A 526 15.49 13.62 9.04
N GLU A 527 15.25 12.32 9.08
CA GLU A 527 15.17 11.56 10.32
C GLU A 527 16.54 11.50 11.01
N ILE A 528 17.61 11.23 10.24
CA ILE A 528 19.00 11.23 10.76
C ILE A 528 19.38 12.60 11.30
N GLN A 529 19.05 13.69 10.60
CA GLN A 529 19.31 15.05 11.11
C GLN A 529 18.56 15.38 12.40
N LEU A 530 17.30 14.94 12.53
CA LEU A 530 16.49 15.23 13.72
C LEU A 530 16.99 14.47 14.95
N ASN A 531 17.45 13.22 14.73
CA ASN A 531 17.86 12.31 15.78
C ASN A 531 19.37 12.33 16.06
N ASP A 532 20.13 13.27 15.48
CA ASP A 532 21.57 13.41 15.73
C ASP A 532 21.80 13.99 17.14
N PRO A 533 22.28 13.18 18.11
CA PRO A 533 22.49 13.65 19.48
C PRO A 533 23.64 14.67 19.58
N ALA A 534 24.53 14.74 18.59
CA ALA A 534 25.64 15.70 18.57
C ALA A 534 25.16 17.11 18.15
N LYS A 535 24.03 17.22 17.45
CA LYS A 535 23.45 18.49 16.98
C LYS A 535 21.92 18.41 17.07
N PRO A 536 21.31 18.73 18.23
CA PRO A 536 19.85 18.75 18.36
C PRO A 536 19.26 19.78 17.40
N HIS A 537 18.77 19.30 16.25
CA HIS A 537 18.28 20.15 15.18
C HIS A 537 16.77 20.34 15.35
N LYS A 538 16.33 21.58 15.62
CA LYS A 538 14.92 21.94 15.46
C LYS A 538 14.66 22.24 13.99
N ARG A 539 13.64 21.59 13.40
CA ARG A 539 13.20 21.88 12.04
C ARG A 539 12.55 23.25 11.98
N SER A 540 12.76 23.98 10.89
CA SER A 540 11.96 25.17 10.59
C SER A 540 10.58 24.76 10.13
N ASP A 541 9.60 25.67 10.22
CA ASP A 541 8.21 25.39 9.80
C ASP A 541 8.14 25.02 8.30
N LEU A 542 8.95 25.69 7.47
CA LEU A 542 9.03 25.37 6.04
C LEU A 542 9.60 23.97 5.80
N GLU A 543 10.64 23.60 6.56
CA GLU A 543 11.23 22.27 6.43
C GLU A 543 10.28 21.18 6.91
N GLN A 544 9.50 21.45 7.95
CA GLN A 544 8.43 20.55 8.39
C GLN A 544 7.37 20.37 7.30
N LYS A 545 6.96 21.46 6.63
CA LYS A 545 6.05 21.37 5.46
C LYS A 545 6.65 20.52 4.33
N ARG A 546 7.94 20.65 4.04
CA ARG A 546 8.64 19.82 3.03
C ARG A 546 8.71 18.34 3.42
N VAL A 547 8.99 18.03 4.69
CA VAL A 547 8.96 16.66 5.21
C VAL A 547 7.57 16.06 5.10
N ASN A 548 6.53 16.80 5.49
CA ASN A 548 5.14 16.35 5.37
C ASN A 548 4.75 16.13 3.90
N ALA A 549 5.09 17.05 3.01
CA ALA A 549 4.87 16.89 1.57
C ALA A 549 5.59 15.66 1.00
N ALA A 550 6.83 15.40 1.41
CA ALA A 550 7.56 14.20 0.99
C ALA A 550 6.92 12.91 1.53
N GLY A 551 6.41 12.91 2.77
CA GLY A 551 5.60 11.82 3.29
C GLY A 551 4.36 11.56 2.43
N ASN A 552 3.65 12.64 2.06
CA ASN A 552 2.48 12.54 1.19
C ASN A 552 2.83 12.03 -0.22
N VAL A 553 3.92 12.52 -0.81
CA VAL A 553 4.45 12.02 -2.09
C VAL A 553 4.70 10.51 -2.01
N LEU A 554 5.36 10.04 -0.94
CA LEU A 554 5.62 8.62 -0.76
C LEU A 554 4.32 7.82 -0.67
N SER A 555 3.37 8.26 0.15
CA SER A 555 2.06 7.61 0.28
C SER A 555 1.29 7.58 -1.03
N CYS A 556 1.28 8.66 -1.83
CA CYS A 556 0.62 8.67 -3.14
C CYS A 556 1.29 7.71 -4.13
N LEU A 557 2.62 7.67 -4.15
CA LEU A 557 3.37 6.79 -5.05
C LEU A 557 3.23 5.31 -4.65
N LEU A 558 3.08 4.99 -3.36
CA LEU A 558 2.83 3.62 -2.89
C LEU A 558 1.34 3.22 -3.01
N GLY A 559 0.41 4.16 -2.76
CA GLY A 559 -1.03 3.93 -2.68
C GLY A 559 -1.73 3.76 -4.03
N GLY A 560 -1.12 4.20 -5.13
CA GLY A 560 -1.52 3.71 -6.45
C GLY A 560 -1.12 2.26 -6.55
N LYS A 561 -2.06 1.33 -6.26
CA LYS A 561 -1.94 -0.15 -6.30
C LYS A 561 -0.60 -0.52 -6.90
N ASN A 562 0.39 -0.94 -6.09
CA ASN A 562 1.60 -1.55 -6.63
C ASN A 562 1.08 -2.64 -7.56
N PRO A 563 1.16 -2.49 -8.90
CA PRO A 563 0.91 -3.61 -9.75
C PRO A 563 2.09 -4.50 -9.40
N ASP A 564 1.83 -5.58 -8.68
CA ASP A 564 2.69 -6.72 -8.81
C ASP A 564 2.86 -6.91 -10.33
N LEU A 565 4.05 -6.61 -10.88
CA LEU A 565 4.28 -6.50 -12.33
C LEU A 565 3.93 -7.81 -13.06
N LEU A 566 3.81 -8.89 -12.30
CA LEU A 566 3.29 -10.18 -12.71
C LEU A 566 1.78 -10.13 -13.10
N ASN A 567 0.96 -9.27 -12.49
CA ASN A 567 -0.49 -9.13 -12.77
C ASN A 567 -0.82 -8.74 -14.21
N ASP A 568 0.05 -8.01 -14.91
CA ASP A 568 -0.33 -7.36 -16.17
C ASP A 568 -0.20 -8.25 -17.42
N LYS A 569 0.54 -9.38 -17.40
CA LYS A 569 0.94 -10.04 -18.67
C LYS A 569 1.23 -11.55 -18.59
N LEU A 570 0.38 -12.35 -17.95
CA LEU A 570 0.36 -13.78 -18.32
C LEU A 570 -0.16 -13.86 -19.77
N GLY A 571 0.74 -14.20 -20.69
CA GLY A 571 0.47 -14.26 -22.14
C GLY A 571 -0.50 -15.37 -22.56
N LYS A 572 -1.02 -16.14 -21.59
CA LYS A 572 -2.18 -17.01 -21.73
C LYS A 572 -3.29 -16.39 -20.89
N GLU A 573 -4.48 -16.22 -21.45
CA GLU A 573 -5.65 -16.00 -20.59
C GLU A 573 -5.67 -17.16 -19.59
N PRO A 574 -5.60 -16.90 -18.27
CA PRO A 574 -5.65 -17.98 -17.30
C PRO A 574 -6.93 -18.76 -17.54
N SER A 575 -6.88 -20.09 -17.50
CA SER A 575 -8.07 -20.93 -17.72
C SER A 575 -9.21 -20.46 -16.81
N GLU A 576 -10.45 -20.63 -17.28
CA GLU A 576 -11.60 -20.56 -16.38
C GLU A 576 -11.42 -21.59 -15.25
N MET A 577 -12.16 -21.45 -14.14
CA MET A 577 -12.00 -22.17 -12.86
C MET A 577 -11.44 -23.61 -13.02
N ILE A 578 -10.55 -24.03 -12.09
CA ILE A 578 -9.85 -25.32 -12.10
C ILE A 578 -10.74 -26.45 -12.62
N HIS A 579 -10.36 -27.06 -13.74
CA HIS A 579 -11.01 -28.26 -14.25
C HIS A 579 -10.46 -29.50 -13.53
N ASN A 580 -11.25 -30.58 -13.46
CA ASN A 580 -10.85 -31.82 -12.76
C ASN A 580 -9.52 -32.42 -13.28
N GLU A 581 -9.17 -32.17 -14.55
CA GLU A 581 -7.91 -32.62 -15.16
C GLU A 581 -6.68 -31.83 -14.67
N ASP A 582 -6.87 -30.60 -14.22
CA ASP A 582 -5.82 -29.69 -13.73
C ASP A 582 -5.57 -29.80 -12.21
N GLU A 583 -6.49 -30.47 -11.50
CA GLU A 583 -6.49 -30.59 -10.03
C GLU A 583 -5.18 -31.17 -9.45
N PRO A 584 -4.58 -32.25 -10.01
CA PRO A 584 -3.34 -32.81 -9.48
C PRO A 584 -2.15 -31.85 -9.61
N ALA A 585 -2.09 -31.08 -10.71
CA ALA A 585 -1.04 -30.09 -10.96
C ALA A 585 -1.19 -28.90 -10.01
N PHE A 586 -2.42 -28.36 -9.89
CA PHE A 586 -2.72 -27.28 -8.95
C PHE A 586 -2.42 -27.67 -7.49
N LYS A 587 -2.78 -28.90 -7.09
CA LYS A 587 -2.47 -29.44 -5.76
C LYS A 587 -0.97 -29.50 -5.52
N ALA A 588 -0.20 -30.02 -6.49
CA ALA A 588 1.25 -30.07 -6.39
C ALA A 588 1.86 -28.68 -6.23
N ASP A 589 1.41 -27.68 -6.99
CA ASP A 589 1.93 -26.31 -6.91
C ASP A 589 1.54 -25.59 -5.61
N CYS A 590 0.32 -25.81 -5.09
CA CYS A 590 -0.06 -25.34 -3.76
C CYS A 590 0.84 -25.94 -2.68
N MET A 591 1.11 -27.25 -2.76
CA MET A 591 2.03 -27.91 -1.83
C MET A 591 3.43 -27.33 -1.93
N LEU A 592 3.98 -27.10 -3.13
CA LEU A 592 5.28 -26.43 -3.29
C LEU A 592 5.31 -25.06 -2.58
N MET A 593 4.24 -24.26 -2.70
CA MET A 593 4.15 -22.95 -2.05
C MET A 593 4.18 -23.04 -0.51
N PHE A 594 3.39 -23.94 0.09
CA PHE A 594 3.40 -24.15 1.54
C PHE A 594 4.75 -24.68 2.04
N GLY A 595 5.36 -25.60 1.29
CA GLY A 595 6.64 -26.22 1.63
C GLY A 595 7.78 -25.21 1.57
N TRP A 596 7.78 -24.35 0.55
CA TRP A 596 8.70 -23.21 0.44
C TRP A 596 8.57 -22.28 1.64
N ASN A 597 7.34 -21.86 2.00
CA ASN A 597 7.11 -20.91 3.11
C ASN A 597 7.64 -21.47 4.43
N ARG A 598 7.29 -22.72 4.74
CA ARG A 598 7.71 -23.41 5.97
C ARG A 598 9.23 -23.59 6.05
N ARG A 599 9.87 -23.98 4.94
CA ARG A 599 11.32 -24.20 4.89
C ARG A 599 12.08 -22.89 5.09
N LEU A 600 11.69 -21.83 4.36
CA LEU A 600 12.30 -20.51 4.50
C LEU A 600 12.11 -19.97 5.92
N LEU A 601 10.91 -20.05 6.47
CA LEU A 601 10.63 -19.63 7.84
C LEU A 601 11.50 -20.36 8.87
N LYS A 602 11.70 -21.67 8.72
CA LYS A 602 12.62 -22.46 9.56
C LYS A 602 14.06 -21.95 9.43
N ASP A 603 14.54 -21.69 8.23
CA ASP A 603 15.90 -21.21 8.00
C ASP A 603 16.12 -19.81 8.59
N LEU A 604 15.16 -18.89 8.43
CA LEU A 604 15.21 -17.55 9.02
C LEU A 604 15.16 -17.60 10.56
N ASN A 605 14.31 -18.45 11.14
CA ASN A 605 14.27 -18.66 12.58
C ASN A 605 15.59 -19.24 13.12
N ASN A 606 16.22 -20.17 12.39
CA ASN A 606 17.54 -20.69 12.74
C ASN A 606 18.62 -19.58 12.71
N MET A 607 18.55 -18.66 11.73
CA MET A 607 19.44 -17.48 11.70
C MET A 607 19.17 -16.56 12.90
N LYS A 608 17.90 -16.28 13.22
CA LYS A 608 17.50 -15.48 14.38
C LYS A 608 18.07 -16.05 15.67
N ILE A 609 17.94 -17.36 15.91
CA ILE A 609 18.49 -18.04 17.09
C ILE A 609 20.00 -17.82 17.20
N ARG A 610 20.76 -18.07 16.12
CA ARG A 610 22.22 -17.86 16.10
C ARG A 610 22.62 -16.40 16.31
N LEU A 611 21.80 -15.46 15.85
CA LEU A 611 22.03 -14.04 16.08
C LEU A 611 21.73 -13.64 17.53
N ILE A 612 20.67 -14.19 18.14
CA ILE A 612 20.36 -14.01 19.57
C ILE A 612 21.50 -14.52 20.45
N GLU A 613 22.07 -15.69 20.12
CA GLU A 613 23.23 -16.26 20.83
C GLU A 613 24.48 -15.37 20.74
N SER A 614 24.60 -14.57 19.68
CA SER A 614 25.70 -13.62 19.51
C SER A 614 25.52 -12.32 20.31
N GLN A 615 24.36 -12.12 20.95
CA GLN A 615 24.03 -10.90 21.71
C GLN A 615 24.37 -11.07 23.19
N LYS A 616 24.76 -9.98 23.86
CA LYS A 616 25.01 -10.02 25.31
C LYS A 616 23.69 -10.15 26.08
N ASP A 617 22.64 -9.52 25.55
CA ASP A 617 21.31 -9.51 26.11
C ASP A 617 20.35 -10.10 25.07
N LYS A 618 19.84 -11.30 25.38
CA LYS A 618 19.11 -12.13 24.43
C LYS A 618 17.85 -11.41 23.96
N ASN A 619 17.55 -11.50 22.66
CA ASN A 619 16.38 -10.91 21.99
C ASN A 619 16.34 -9.37 21.91
N LYS A 620 17.31 -8.65 22.45
CA LYS A 620 17.29 -7.18 22.52
C LYS A 620 17.07 -6.48 21.18
N ASN A 621 17.66 -7.04 20.13
CA ASN A 621 17.52 -6.50 18.77
C ASN A 621 16.30 -7.02 18.00
N PHE A 622 15.50 -7.91 18.59
CA PHE A 622 14.32 -8.52 17.98
C PHE A 622 13.01 -8.06 18.65
N THR A 623 13.07 -7.37 19.80
CA THR A 623 11.91 -6.88 20.57
C THR A 623 11.60 -5.39 20.38
N ASN A 624 12.20 -4.76 19.36
CA ASN A 624 12.02 -3.35 18.99
C ASN A 624 12.08 -2.36 20.18
N THR A 625 13.07 -2.54 21.07
CA THR A 625 13.24 -1.70 22.27
C THR A 625 14.11 -0.47 21.99
N LYS A 626 13.95 0.61 22.79
CA LYS A 626 14.77 1.84 22.67
C LYS A 626 16.29 1.64 22.85
N LYS A 627 16.72 0.49 23.40
CA LYS A 627 18.12 0.18 23.68
C LYS A 627 18.56 -1.08 22.93
N MET A 628 18.73 -1.00 21.62
CA MET A 628 19.31 -2.11 20.82
C MET A 628 20.85 -2.14 20.92
N GLU A 629 21.48 -3.30 20.74
CA GLU A 629 22.93 -3.51 20.77
C GLU A 629 23.59 -3.64 19.38
N GLY A 630 24.90 -3.36 19.30
CA GLY A 630 25.70 -3.49 18.07
C GLY A 630 25.63 -2.28 17.12
N SER A 631 26.23 -2.43 15.94
CA SER A 631 26.28 -1.37 14.92
C SER A 631 24.88 -1.02 14.41
N GLN A 632 24.74 0.16 13.81
CA GLN A 632 23.46 0.57 13.22
C GLN A 632 23.01 -0.36 12.08
N THR A 633 23.96 -0.87 11.28
CA THR A 633 23.69 -1.85 10.22
C THR A 633 23.29 -3.21 10.78
N TYR A 634 23.92 -3.66 11.88
CA TYR A 634 23.53 -4.90 12.57
C TYR A 634 22.09 -4.83 13.07
N ARG A 635 21.72 -3.73 13.72
CA ARG A 635 20.37 -3.51 14.25
C ARG A 635 19.32 -3.51 13.14
N ARG A 636 19.61 -2.86 12.01
CA ARG A 636 18.73 -2.86 10.83
C ARG A 636 18.59 -4.26 10.22
N MET A 637 19.68 -5.02 10.15
CA MET A 637 19.67 -6.40 9.65
C MET A 637 18.80 -7.30 10.53
N THR A 638 18.93 -7.24 11.86
CA THR A 638 18.11 -8.03 12.79
C THR A 638 16.64 -7.63 12.76
N GLN A 639 16.33 -6.34 12.58
CA GLN A 639 14.95 -5.85 12.43
C GLN A 639 14.33 -6.28 11.10
N ALA A 640 15.08 -6.22 10.00
CA ALA A 640 14.63 -6.74 8.72
C ALA A 640 14.37 -8.25 8.78
N LEU A 641 15.25 -9.01 9.48
CA LEU A 641 15.06 -10.45 9.68
C LEU A 641 13.78 -10.75 10.47
N GLN A 642 13.52 -9.99 11.55
CA GLN A 642 12.29 -10.13 12.32
C GLN A 642 11.06 -9.86 11.45
N ASN A 643 11.06 -8.75 10.71
CA ASN A 643 9.97 -8.39 9.83
C ASN A 643 9.71 -9.44 8.75
N SER A 644 10.75 -10.04 8.14
CA SER A 644 10.57 -11.14 7.18
C SER A 644 9.94 -12.38 7.83
N ILE A 645 10.32 -12.71 9.07
CA ILE A 645 9.72 -13.82 9.85
C ILE A 645 8.24 -13.51 10.11
N ASP A 646 7.92 -12.32 10.64
CA ASP A 646 6.56 -11.91 10.97
C ASP A 646 5.65 -11.94 9.72
N ILE A 647 6.16 -11.47 8.57
CA ILE A 647 5.42 -11.46 7.30
C ILE A 647 5.21 -12.86 6.72
N LEU A 648 6.16 -13.80 6.90
CA LEU A 648 6.01 -15.19 6.46
C LEU A 648 5.09 -16.01 7.39
N GLU A 649 4.97 -15.60 8.67
CA GLU A 649 4.04 -16.18 9.64
C GLU A 649 2.61 -15.64 9.44
N ASP A 650 2.46 -14.41 8.96
CA ASP A 650 1.18 -13.81 8.57
C ASP A 650 0.64 -14.47 7.28
N MET A 651 -0.27 -15.43 7.44
CA MET A 651 -0.89 -16.12 6.30
C MET A 651 -1.78 -15.20 5.45
N ASP A 652 -2.16 -14.01 5.94
CA ASP A 652 -2.92 -13.00 5.19
C ASP A 652 -2.02 -12.00 4.46
N ALA A 653 -0.70 -12.10 4.64
CA ALA A 653 0.25 -11.26 3.92
C ALA A 653 0.09 -11.39 2.40
N ASN A 654 0.06 -10.23 1.74
CA ASN A 654 0.05 -10.18 0.28
C ASN A 654 1.41 -10.65 -0.27
N PRO A 655 1.46 -11.43 -1.37
CA PRO A 655 2.70 -11.87 -2.00
C PRO A 655 3.75 -10.77 -2.26
N SER A 656 3.31 -9.56 -2.60
CA SER A 656 4.19 -8.40 -2.75
C SER A 656 4.89 -8.00 -1.45
N ARG A 657 4.19 -8.02 -0.31
CA ARG A 657 4.78 -7.74 1.02
C ARG A 657 5.80 -8.80 1.40
N VAL A 658 5.55 -10.07 1.08
CA VAL A 658 6.52 -11.16 1.29
C VAL A 658 7.81 -10.86 0.53
N LYS A 659 7.71 -10.59 -0.77
CA LYS A 659 8.87 -10.25 -1.62
C LYS A 659 9.63 -9.03 -1.12
N GLU A 660 8.94 -7.93 -0.86
CA GLU A 660 9.55 -6.68 -0.36
C GLU A 660 10.29 -6.89 0.97
N SER A 661 9.72 -7.68 1.89
CA SER A 661 10.35 -7.97 3.18
C SER A 661 11.66 -8.75 3.02
N LEU A 662 11.70 -9.71 2.09
CA LEU A 662 12.87 -10.54 1.83
C LEU A 662 13.96 -9.74 1.08
N GLU A 663 13.59 -8.95 0.08
CA GLU A 663 14.51 -8.03 -0.60
C GLU A 663 15.13 -7.03 0.38
N GLU A 664 14.35 -6.54 1.35
CA GLU A 664 14.87 -5.66 2.40
C GLU A 664 15.88 -6.38 3.30
N LEU A 665 15.61 -7.63 3.68
CA LEU A 665 16.55 -8.44 4.46
C LEU A 665 17.87 -8.66 3.71
N ASP A 666 17.84 -9.05 2.44
CA ASP A 666 19.06 -9.21 1.62
C ASP A 666 19.85 -7.89 1.57
N ARG A 667 19.17 -6.76 1.31
CA ARG A 667 19.80 -5.43 1.30
C ARG A 667 20.48 -5.11 2.63
N ARG A 668 19.82 -5.35 3.77
CA ARG A 668 20.40 -5.06 5.09
C ARG A 668 21.55 -5.98 5.44
N CYS A 669 21.54 -7.23 4.99
CA CYS A 669 22.66 -8.14 5.15
C CYS A 669 23.89 -7.64 4.36
N ARG A 670 23.69 -7.16 3.13
CA ARG A 670 24.75 -6.55 2.31
C ARG A 670 25.31 -5.26 2.94
N ASP A 671 24.45 -4.39 3.45
CA ASP A 671 24.86 -3.16 4.16
C ASP A 671 25.77 -3.49 5.36
N TYR A 672 25.38 -4.50 6.16
CA TYR A 672 26.16 -4.97 7.30
C TYR A 672 27.49 -5.59 6.86
N GLN A 673 27.47 -6.46 5.85
CA GLN A 673 28.69 -7.09 5.33
C GLN A 673 29.68 -6.04 4.81
N LYS A 674 29.20 -5.05 4.05
CA LYS A 674 30.02 -3.95 3.52
C LYS A 674 30.66 -3.08 4.61
N GLU A 675 29.97 -2.82 5.72
CA GLU A 675 30.56 -2.09 6.85
C GLU A 675 31.77 -2.84 7.43
N HIS A 676 31.68 -4.16 7.50
CA HIS A 676 32.69 -5.01 8.12
C HIS A 676 33.76 -5.56 7.15
N ASP A 677 33.57 -5.40 5.84
CA ASP A 677 34.59 -5.67 4.82
C ASP A 677 35.43 -4.42 4.49
N SER A 678 35.08 -3.26 5.05
CA SER A 678 35.81 -2.00 4.85
C SER A 678 37.19 -2.02 5.53
N ILE A 679 38.22 -1.59 4.80
CA ILE A 679 39.63 -1.49 5.25
C ILE A 679 39.77 -0.74 6.59
N PHE A 680 38.91 0.24 6.87
CA PHE A 680 39.05 1.07 8.08
C PHE A 680 38.35 0.51 9.33
N LYS A 681 37.47 -0.49 9.20
CA LYS A 681 36.65 -1.03 10.32
C LYS A 681 36.51 -2.56 10.32
N GLY A 682 37.10 -3.25 9.35
CA GLY A 682 36.93 -4.68 9.15
C GLY A 682 37.78 -5.54 10.08
N ASN A 683 37.35 -6.79 10.26
CA ASN A 683 38.13 -7.80 10.98
C ASN A 683 39.35 -8.20 10.14
N TYR A 684 40.55 -7.89 10.61
CA TYR A 684 41.83 -8.21 9.97
C TYR A 684 42.24 -9.70 10.13
N GLY A 685 41.28 -10.61 10.22
CA GLY A 685 41.53 -12.04 10.35
C GLY A 685 40.61 -12.85 9.45
N ASN A 686 41.12 -13.95 8.87
CA ASN A 686 40.40 -14.86 7.97
C ASN A 686 39.16 -15.56 8.59
N LYS A 687 38.75 -15.21 9.82
CA LYS A 687 37.57 -15.77 10.51
C LYS A 687 36.45 -14.73 10.60
N LEU A 688 35.37 -14.98 9.87
CA LEU A 688 34.12 -14.24 9.96
C LEU A 688 33.51 -14.37 11.37
N THR A 689 32.98 -13.26 11.91
CA THR A 689 32.20 -13.32 13.16
C THR A 689 30.92 -14.14 12.98
N ALA A 690 30.34 -14.65 14.07
CA ALA A 690 29.05 -15.34 14.05
C ALA A 690 27.94 -14.51 13.35
N ARG A 691 27.96 -13.18 13.54
CA ARG A 691 27.04 -12.21 12.92
C ARG A 691 27.27 -12.07 11.41
N GLN A 692 28.52 -11.92 10.97
CA GLN A 692 28.87 -11.88 9.53
C GLN A 692 28.54 -13.20 8.84
N ASN A 693 28.75 -14.34 9.51
CA ASN A 693 28.37 -15.64 8.98
C ASN A 693 26.86 -15.75 8.72
N GLN A 694 26.01 -15.22 9.60
CA GLN A 694 24.56 -15.21 9.33
C GLN A 694 24.18 -14.24 8.21
N ALA A 695 24.82 -13.06 8.15
CA ALA A 695 24.60 -12.12 7.05
C ALA A 695 24.94 -12.74 5.69
N GLN A 696 26.09 -13.40 5.57
CA GLN A 696 26.49 -14.10 4.35
C GLN A 696 25.59 -15.28 4.01
N LYS A 697 25.09 -16.02 5.02
CA LYS A 697 24.11 -17.09 4.79
C LYS A 697 22.81 -16.52 4.23
N ALA A 698 22.29 -15.43 4.80
CA ALA A 698 21.10 -14.77 4.29
C ALA A 698 21.30 -14.24 2.86
N MET A 699 22.45 -13.61 2.56
CA MET A 699 22.79 -13.11 1.22
C MET A 699 22.83 -14.21 0.14
N LYS A 700 23.03 -15.48 0.52
CA LYS A 700 22.96 -16.63 -0.38
C LYS A 700 21.57 -17.25 -0.42
N LEU A 701 20.91 -17.37 0.73
CA LEU A 701 19.60 -18.00 0.86
C LEU A 701 18.49 -17.16 0.20
N ILE A 702 18.43 -15.87 0.51
CA ILE A 702 17.30 -15.02 0.14
C ILE A 702 17.14 -14.86 -1.37
N PRO A 703 18.17 -14.52 -2.16
CA PRO A 703 18.00 -14.37 -3.62
C PRO A 703 17.53 -15.66 -4.29
N LYS A 704 18.04 -16.80 -3.81
CA LYS A 704 17.61 -18.13 -4.26
C LYS A 704 16.14 -18.38 -3.92
N SER A 705 15.75 -18.18 -2.66
CA SER A 705 14.37 -18.39 -2.21
C SER A 705 13.38 -17.48 -2.94
N LEU A 706 13.76 -16.26 -3.30
CA LEU A 706 12.95 -15.35 -4.10
C LEU A 706 12.71 -15.87 -5.53
N LEU A 707 13.72 -16.49 -6.17
CA LEU A 707 13.53 -17.12 -7.48
C LEU A 707 12.63 -18.35 -7.39
N THR A 708 12.85 -19.22 -6.40
CA THR A 708 11.97 -20.37 -6.13
C THR A 708 10.53 -19.89 -5.90
N TYR A 709 10.35 -18.83 -5.11
CA TYR A 709 9.05 -18.22 -4.83
C TYR A 709 8.35 -17.72 -6.10
N ASP A 710 9.03 -16.88 -6.89
CA ASP A 710 8.46 -16.33 -8.12
C ASP A 710 8.10 -17.44 -9.13
N LYS A 711 8.91 -18.52 -9.21
CA LYS A 711 8.63 -19.67 -10.08
C LYS A 711 7.37 -20.43 -9.66
N ILE A 712 7.19 -20.69 -8.36
CA ILE A 712 5.96 -21.35 -7.86
C ILE A 712 4.74 -20.44 -8.09
N ARG A 713 4.88 -19.13 -7.84
CA ARG A 713 3.80 -18.17 -8.07
C ARG A 713 3.37 -18.09 -9.53
N MET A 714 4.31 -18.11 -10.47
CA MET A 714 4.00 -18.08 -11.89
C MET A 714 3.11 -19.26 -12.29
N LYS A 715 3.45 -20.48 -11.83
CA LYS A 715 2.60 -21.66 -12.07
C LYS A 715 1.22 -21.52 -11.43
N LEU A 716 1.16 -21.08 -10.17
CA LEU A 716 -0.11 -20.84 -9.50
C LEU A 716 -0.97 -19.76 -10.17
N SER A 717 -0.37 -18.82 -10.90
CA SER A 717 -1.13 -17.79 -11.62
C SER A 717 -1.79 -18.30 -12.90
N GLU A 718 -1.53 -19.54 -13.33
CA GLU A 718 -2.26 -20.18 -14.42
C GLU A 718 -3.71 -20.48 -14.03
N TYR A 719 -4.01 -20.52 -12.73
CA TYR A 719 -5.32 -20.81 -12.15
C TYR A 719 -5.99 -19.54 -11.59
N LYS A 720 -7.33 -19.44 -11.68
CA LYS A 720 -8.14 -18.35 -11.08
C LYS A 720 -9.01 -18.85 -9.94
N ASN A 721 -9.21 -18.00 -8.93
CA ASN A 721 -10.21 -18.25 -7.89
C ASN A 721 -11.64 -17.88 -8.35
N GLU A 722 -12.63 -18.13 -7.49
CA GLU A 722 -14.06 -17.81 -7.71
C GLU A 722 -14.33 -16.33 -8.09
N LYS A 723 -13.43 -15.42 -7.73
CA LYS A 723 -13.51 -13.99 -8.02
C LYS A 723 -12.77 -13.59 -9.30
N GLY A 724 -12.32 -14.57 -10.10
CA GLY A 724 -11.54 -14.36 -11.32
C GLY A 724 -10.11 -13.86 -11.09
N LYS A 725 -9.60 -13.90 -9.85
CA LYS A 725 -8.25 -13.44 -9.50
C LYS A 725 -7.26 -14.61 -9.58
N PRO A 726 -6.09 -14.46 -10.23
CA PRO A 726 -5.16 -15.57 -10.33
C PRO A 726 -4.55 -15.97 -8.97
N CYS A 727 -4.40 -17.28 -8.75
CA CYS A 727 -4.04 -17.88 -7.46
C CYS A 727 -2.60 -17.56 -7.03
N GLY A 728 -1.70 -17.23 -7.96
CA GLY A 728 -0.38 -16.71 -7.62
C GLY A 728 -0.37 -15.32 -6.95
N TYR A 729 -1.52 -14.62 -6.88
CA TYR A 729 -1.64 -13.25 -6.32
C TYR A 729 -2.49 -13.13 -5.06
N ILE A 730 -2.98 -14.24 -4.51
CA ILE A 730 -3.77 -14.25 -3.29
C ILE A 730 -2.87 -14.62 -2.09
N SER A 731 -3.32 -14.30 -0.88
CA SER A 731 -2.58 -14.66 0.34
C SER A 731 -2.53 -16.18 0.53
N LEU A 732 -1.58 -16.68 1.32
CA LEU A 732 -1.50 -18.11 1.64
C LEU A 732 -2.79 -18.62 2.30
N ASN A 733 -3.43 -17.80 3.15
CA ASN A 733 -4.70 -18.12 3.77
C ASN A 733 -5.83 -18.23 2.72
N SER A 734 -5.89 -17.28 1.79
CA SER A 734 -6.86 -17.32 0.69
C SER A 734 -6.65 -18.52 -0.22
N LEU A 735 -5.39 -18.86 -0.52
CA LEU A 735 -5.03 -20.04 -1.30
C LEU A 735 -5.40 -21.33 -0.56
N THR A 736 -5.16 -21.37 0.75
CA THR A 736 -5.56 -22.50 1.61
C THR A 736 -7.07 -22.69 1.62
N LYS A 737 -7.82 -21.61 1.75
CA LYS A 737 -9.29 -21.64 1.72
C LYS A 737 -9.78 -22.11 0.35
N TYR A 738 -9.27 -21.52 -0.73
CA TYR A 738 -9.64 -21.90 -2.08
C TYR A 738 -9.32 -23.38 -2.38
N TYR A 739 -8.15 -23.86 -1.99
CA TYR A 739 -7.76 -25.27 -2.07
C TYR A 739 -8.75 -26.17 -1.30
N LYS A 740 -9.08 -25.84 -0.04
CA LYS A 740 -10.04 -26.62 0.77
C LYS A 740 -11.44 -26.65 0.17
N ASP A 741 -11.89 -25.53 -0.39
CA ASP A 741 -13.25 -25.38 -0.90
C ASP A 741 -13.42 -26.06 -2.29
N ASN A 742 -12.33 -26.33 -3.03
CA ASN A 742 -12.39 -26.78 -4.43
C ASN A 742 -11.67 -28.11 -4.73
N VAL A 743 -10.81 -28.63 -3.84
CA VAL A 743 -9.95 -29.80 -4.11
C VAL A 743 -10.17 -30.97 -3.13
N ASP A 744 -10.70 -30.76 -1.92
CA ASP A 744 -10.83 -31.86 -0.93
C ASP A 744 -12.23 -31.91 -0.27
N GLU A 745 -13.08 -32.84 -0.73
CA GLU A 745 -14.24 -33.37 0.04
C GLU A 745 -13.79 -34.39 1.12
N ILE A 746 -12.48 -34.59 1.32
CA ILE A 746 -11.92 -35.52 2.32
C ILE A 746 -11.11 -34.74 3.36
N HIS A 747 -11.57 -34.83 4.61
CA HIS A 747 -10.95 -34.23 5.81
C HIS A 747 -9.51 -34.72 6.09
N GLY A 748 -8.52 -34.19 5.37
CA GLY A 748 -7.10 -34.36 5.65
C GLY A 748 -6.47 -33.09 6.22
N ASN A 749 -5.90 -33.17 7.43
CA ASN A 749 -5.10 -32.10 8.00
C ASN A 749 -3.85 -31.86 7.13
N ILE A 750 -3.82 -30.77 6.35
CA ILE A 750 -2.62 -30.24 5.65
C ILE A 750 -1.37 -30.19 6.56
N GLY A 751 -1.55 -30.20 7.89
CA GLY A 751 -0.49 -30.19 8.89
C GLY A 751 0.15 -31.54 9.29
N LYS A 752 -0.38 -32.72 8.93
CA LYS A 752 0.16 -34.01 9.45
C LYS A 752 0.78 -34.96 8.41
N ASP A 753 0.33 -34.96 7.16
CA ASP A 753 0.84 -35.90 6.13
C ASP A 753 1.90 -35.27 5.19
N TYR A 754 2.59 -34.23 5.66
CA TYR A 754 3.60 -33.49 4.89
C TYR A 754 4.97 -34.20 4.81
N VAL A 755 4.98 -35.53 4.98
CA VAL A 755 6.19 -36.38 4.98
C VAL A 755 6.24 -37.22 3.71
N ASP A 756 5.78 -36.69 2.59
CA ASP A 756 5.99 -37.33 1.29
C ASP A 756 7.26 -36.75 0.63
N ASP A 757 8.26 -37.62 0.47
CA ASP A 757 9.54 -37.45 -0.21
C ASP A 757 9.51 -36.63 -1.53
N PRO A 758 8.47 -36.74 -2.41
CA PRO A 758 8.46 -36.07 -3.72
C PRO A 758 8.40 -34.54 -3.67
N THR A 759 7.70 -33.93 -2.70
CA THR A 759 7.56 -32.46 -2.61
C THR A 759 8.87 -31.82 -2.18
N ASN A 760 9.59 -32.45 -1.23
CA ASN A 760 10.90 -31.99 -0.80
C ASN A 760 11.95 -32.17 -1.92
N ALA A 761 11.91 -33.29 -2.64
CA ALA A 761 12.77 -33.50 -3.80
C ALA A 761 12.53 -32.44 -4.90
N ARG A 762 11.26 -32.15 -5.25
CA ARG A 762 10.92 -31.09 -6.22
C ARG A 762 11.38 -29.70 -5.75
N LEU A 763 11.15 -29.36 -4.48
CA LEU A 763 11.65 -28.10 -3.92
C LEU A 763 13.18 -28.02 -3.94
N GLN A 764 13.87 -29.13 -3.67
CA GLN A 764 15.33 -29.20 -3.72
C GLN A 764 15.86 -28.98 -5.13
N ILE A 765 15.24 -29.59 -6.15
CA ILE A 765 15.59 -29.38 -7.57
C ILE A 765 15.40 -27.91 -7.96
N MET A 766 14.25 -27.31 -7.62
CA MET A 766 13.99 -25.88 -7.89
C MET A 766 15.00 -24.96 -7.18
N ASP A 767 15.44 -25.38 -6.00
CA ASP A 767 16.44 -24.69 -5.20
C ASP A 767 17.85 -24.80 -5.79
N GLU A 768 18.24 -25.96 -6.32
CA GLU A 768 19.53 -26.17 -6.99
C GLU A 768 19.59 -25.36 -8.29
N ASP A 769 18.55 -25.45 -9.12
CA ASP A 769 18.34 -24.60 -10.30
C ASP A 769 18.46 -23.10 -9.95
N SER A 770 17.73 -22.66 -8.92
CA SER A 770 17.78 -21.26 -8.45
C SER A 770 19.16 -20.87 -7.92
N SER A 771 19.91 -21.79 -7.31
CA SER A 771 21.27 -21.53 -6.79
C SER A 771 22.23 -21.26 -7.94
N ILE A 772 22.17 -22.06 -9.00
CA ILE A 772 23.03 -21.89 -10.17
C ILE A 772 22.65 -20.60 -10.91
N LYS A 773 21.36 -20.34 -11.11
CA LYS A 773 20.86 -19.09 -11.71
C LYS A 773 21.33 -17.84 -10.96
N VAL A 774 21.32 -17.84 -9.62
CA VAL A 774 21.87 -16.73 -8.81
C VAL A 774 23.38 -16.57 -9.06
N LYS A 775 24.15 -17.67 -9.06
CA LYS A 775 25.59 -17.65 -9.32
C LYS A 775 25.91 -17.06 -10.70
N LEU A 776 25.18 -17.48 -11.73
CA LEU A 776 25.34 -16.95 -13.10
C LEU A 776 24.95 -15.47 -13.17
N LYS A 777 23.86 -15.06 -12.51
CA LYS A 777 23.46 -13.65 -12.41
C LYS A 777 24.53 -12.78 -11.74
N GLU A 778 25.17 -13.26 -10.67
CA GLU A 778 26.27 -12.54 -10.01
C GLU A 778 27.50 -12.41 -10.92
N LYS A 779 27.82 -13.44 -11.72
CA LYS A 779 28.88 -13.34 -12.73
C LYS A 779 28.56 -12.31 -13.81
N LEU A 780 27.33 -12.32 -14.32
CA LEU A 780 26.87 -11.37 -15.34
C LEU A 780 26.76 -9.94 -14.80
N ALA A 781 26.44 -9.75 -13.52
CA ALA A 781 26.45 -8.44 -12.87
C ALA A 781 27.85 -7.81 -12.83
N LYS A 782 28.92 -8.61 -12.75
CA LYS A 782 30.30 -8.10 -12.91
C LYS A 782 30.60 -7.61 -14.32
N LYS A 783 29.89 -8.12 -15.34
CA LYS A 783 30.06 -7.74 -16.75
C LYS A 783 29.22 -6.52 -17.12
N HIS A 784 27.96 -6.48 -16.69
CA HIS A 784 27.06 -5.35 -16.91
C HIS A 784 26.00 -5.22 -15.79
N PRO A 785 26.29 -4.48 -14.69
CA PRO A 785 25.46 -4.47 -13.49
C PRO A 785 24.07 -3.89 -13.75
N ASP A 786 23.96 -2.81 -14.53
CA ASP A 786 22.68 -2.14 -14.79
C ASP A 786 21.65 -3.09 -15.48
N ILE A 787 22.11 -4.11 -16.21
CA ILE A 787 21.21 -5.11 -16.83
C ILE A 787 20.98 -6.27 -15.88
N ALA A 788 22.04 -6.94 -15.42
CA ALA A 788 21.89 -8.16 -14.63
C ALA A 788 21.11 -7.92 -13.33
N GLU A 789 21.36 -6.82 -12.62
CA GLU A 789 20.65 -6.50 -11.37
C GLU A 789 19.17 -6.17 -11.60
N ASN A 790 18.84 -5.59 -12.75
CA ASN A 790 17.47 -5.18 -13.11
C ASN A 790 16.76 -6.19 -14.02
N TYR A 791 17.38 -7.34 -14.27
CA TYR A 791 16.85 -8.36 -15.15
C TYR A 791 15.64 -9.06 -14.56
N ALA A 792 14.60 -9.14 -15.37
CA ALA A 792 13.47 -10.02 -15.19
C ALA A 792 13.01 -10.53 -16.55
N VAL A 793 12.67 -11.82 -16.61
CA VAL A 793 12.29 -12.56 -17.82
C VAL A 793 11.20 -11.86 -18.63
N TYR A 794 10.24 -11.26 -17.93
CA TYR A 794 9.04 -10.65 -18.48
C TYR A 794 9.19 -9.18 -18.88
N ARG A 795 10.34 -8.54 -18.61
CA ARG A 795 10.50 -7.11 -18.90
C ARG A 795 10.75 -6.85 -20.37
N ASP A 796 10.03 -5.86 -20.90
CA ASP A 796 10.17 -5.42 -22.30
C ASP A 796 11.60 -4.92 -22.58
N PRO A 797 12.17 -5.15 -23.77
CA PRO A 797 13.44 -4.56 -24.19
C PRO A 797 13.57 -3.04 -23.93
N VAL A 798 12.48 -2.27 -23.97
CA VAL A 798 12.42 -0.83 -23.65
C VAL A 798 12.72 -0.55 -22.18
N TYR A 799 12.35 -1.42 -21.24
CA TYR A 799 12.71 -1.27 -19.83
C TYR A 799 14.24 -1.19 -19.68
N TYR A 800 14.95 -2.08 -20.36
CA TYR A 800 16.41 -2.18 -20.29
C TYR A 800 17.11 -0.92 -20.84
N MET A 801 16.54 -0.29 -21.86
CA MET A 801 17.02 1.02 -22.35
C MET A 801 16.99 2.12 -21.29
N SER A 802 16.06 2.04 -20.33
CA SER A 802 15.87 3.07 -19.31
C SER A 802 16.75 2.89 -18.07
N VAL A 803 17.34 1.71 -17.88
CA VAL A 803 18.33 1.43 -16.82
C VAL A 803 19.78 1.61 -17.27
N ILE A 804 20.08 1.47 -18.57
CA ILE A 804 21.42 1.72 -19.13
C ILE A 804 21.74 3.22 -19.05
N LYS A 805 22.94 3.55 -18.57
CA LYS A 805 23.41 4.95 -18.42
C LYS A 805 24.17 5.48 -19.64
N ASP A 806 24.84 4.61 -20.37
CA ASP A 806 25.65 4.94 -21.55
C ASP A 806 25.04 4.35 -22.82
N ASN A 807 24.75 5.20 -23.80
CA ASN A 807 24.17 4.84 -25.10
C ASN A 807 25.21 4.64 -26.20
N SER A 808 26.49 4.48 -25.86
CA SER A 808 27.53 4.06 -26.81
C SER A 808 27.19 2.70 -27.45
N VAL A 809 27.68 2.47 -28.68
CA VAL A 809 27.48 1.20 -29.40
C VAL A 809 28.05 0.04 -28.58
N GLU A 810 29.21 0.24 -27.97
CA GLU A 810 29.90 -0.75 -27.17
C GLU A 810 29.13 -1.09 -25.87
N SER A 811 28.60 -0.08 -25.18
CA SER A 811 27.75 -0.27 -24.00
C SER A 811 26.47 -1.02 -24.37
N MET A 812 25.79 -0.60 -25.43
CA MET A 812 24.56 -1.23 -25.91
C MET A 812 24.79 -2.67 -26.36
N ALA A 813 25.90 -2.96 -27.04
CA ALA A 813 26.25 -4.31 -27.45
C ALA A 813 26.48 -5.24 -26.25
N LYS A 814 27.22 -4.76 -25.24
CA LYS A 814 27.43 -5.51 -23.98
C LYS A 814 26.12 -5.72 -23.23
N ALA A 815 25.27 -4.71 -23.17
CA ALA A 815 23.98 -4.78 -22.49
C ALA A 815 23.06 -5.83 -23.15
N ILE A 816 23.02 -5.87 -24.49
CA ILE A 816 22.25 -6.88 -25.25
C ILE A 816 22.83 -8.26 -25.08
N ALA A 817 24.16 -8.44 -25.16
CA ALA A 817 24.80 -9.74 -24.95
C ALA A 817 24.50 -10.29 -23.55
N VAL A 818 24.61 -9.46 -22.51
CA VAL A 818 24.25 -9.85 -21.14
C VAL A 818 22.75 -10.14 -21.02
N LYS A 819 21.86 -9.34 -21.62
CA LYS A 819 20.42 -9.63 -21.61
C LYS A 819 20.13 -10.96 -22.30
N ASN A 820 20.71 -11.23 -23.47
CA ASN A 820 20.50 -12.48 -24.20
C ASN A 820 20.96 -13.68 -23.39
N MET A 821 22.10 -13.58 -22.70
CA MET A 821 22.56 -14.64 -21.81
C MET A 821 21.61 -14.82 -20.60
N MET A 822 21.13 -13.73 -20.00
CA MET A 822 20.11 -13.80 -18.95
C MET A 822 18.79 -14.38 -19.48
N ASP A 823 18.41 -14.06 -20.71
CA ASP A 823 17.28 -14.68 -21.40
C ASP A 823 17.51 -16.20 -21.52
N THR A 824 18.68 -16.67 -21.97
CA THR A 824 19.02 -18.11 -22.02
C THR A 824 18.96 -18.78 -20.65
N ILE A 825 19.47 -18.12 -19.60
CA ILE A 825 19.50 -18.69 -18.24
C ILE A 825 18.10 -18.75 -17.61
N PHE A 826 17.25 -17.75 -17.85
CA PHE A 826 16.02 -17.55 -17.08
C PHE A 826 14.72 -17.70 -17.90
N LYS A 827 14.72 -17.55 -19.23
CA LYS A 827 13.57 -17.89 -20.07
C LYS A 827 13.59 -19.39 -20.31
N GLU A 828 12.76 -20.12 -19.59
CA GLU A 828 12.35 -21.46 -19.96
C GLU A 828 11.57 -21.36 -21.29
N LYS A 829 12.26 -21.40 -22.44
CA LYS A 829 11.58 -21.73 -23.72
C LYS A 829 11.04 -23.14 -23.56
N GLU A 830 9.75 -23.37 -23.74
CA GLU A 830 9.10 -24.62 -24.24
C GLU A 830 9.69 -25.99 -23.85
N ILE A 831 10.43 -26.05 -22.76
CA ILE A 831 11.05 -27.26 -22.22
C ILE A 831 9.97 -28.04 -21.45
N GLN A 832 8.91 -27.38 -20.99
CA GLN A 832 7.87 -28.03 -20.18
C GLN A 832 6.99 -29.04 -20.94
N ASN A 833 6.88 -28.98 -22.27
CA ASN A 833 6.05 -29.95 -23.00
C ASN A 833 6.84 -31.19 -23.41
N ASP A 834 8.14 -31.10 -23.69
CA ASP A 834 8.96 -32.29 -24.04
C ASP A 834 9.72 -32.89 -22.83
N LEU A 835 9.92 -32.15 -21.72
CA LEU A 835 10.60 -32.67 -20.52
C LEU A 835 9.72 -33.29 -19.44
N MET A 836 8.40 -33.16 -19.51
CA MET A 836 7.52 -33.99 -18.67
C MET A 836 7.28 -35.39 -19.28
N ASP A 837 7.40 -35.52 -20.60
CA ASP A 837 7.34 -36.83 -21.28
C ASP A 837 8.71 -37.54 -21.34
N SER A 838 9.83 -36.82 -21.19
CA SER A 838 11.19 -37.40 -21.21
C SER A 838 11.84 -37.64 -19.84
N PHE A 839 11.06 -37.65 -18.75
CA PHE A 839 11.55 -38.11 -17.44
C PHE A 839 11.98 -39.59 -17.38
N HIS A 840 12.02 -40.29 -18.52
CA HIS A 840 12.47 -41.66 -18.60
C HIS A 840 13.73 -41.99 -19.40
N GLU A 841 14.35 -41.10 -20.20
CA GLU A 841 15.68 -41.40 -20.79
C GLU A 841 16.22 -40.21 -21.62
N GLY A 842 17.26 -39.50 -21.14
CA GLY A 842 18.13 -38.66 -21.99
C GLY A 842 18.41 -37.20 -21.54
N ASP A 843 19.58 -37.03 -20.94
CA ASP A 843 20.51 -35.88 -20.72
C ASP A 843 20.41 -34.51 -21.48
N ASP A 844 19.28 -34.02 -21.96
CA ASP A 844 19.23 -32.72 -22.68
C ASP A 844 18.61 -31.55 -21.87
N GLN A 845 19.06 -31.33 -20.62
CA GLN A 845 18.96 -29.99 -20.01
C GLN A 845 20.17 -29.15 -20.46
N PRO A 846 20.02 -27.84 -20.76
CA PRO A 846 21.18 -26.98 -20.96
C PRO A 846 22.00 -26.99 -19.68
N ASP A 847 23.16 -27.65 -19.74
CA ASP A 847 24.06 -27.81 -18.61
C ASP A 847 24.48 -26.41 -18.12
N LEU A 848 23.92 -25.99 -16.98
CA LEU A 848 24.19 -24.66 -16.45
C LEU A 848 25.69 -24.48 -16.12
N ASP A 849 26.43 -25.58 -15.96
CA ASP A 849 27.89 -25.59 -15.83
C ASP A 849 28.60 -25.27 -17.16
N MET A 850 28.01 -25.66 -18.30
CA MET A 850 28.48 -25.25 -19.63
C MET A 850 28.28 -23.73 -19.82
N ILE A 851 27.11 -23.19 -19.44
CA ILE A 851 26.86 -21.74 -19.48
C ILE A 851 27.85 -20.98 -18.58
N GLU A 852 28.13 -21.53 -17.39
CA GLU A 852 29.13 -20.96 -16.49
C GLU A 852 30.52 -20.88 -17.16
N THR A 853 30.91 -21.97 -17.83
CA THR A 853 32.17 -22.07 -18.57
C THR A 853 32.22 -21.11 -19.75
N GLU A 854 31.12 -20.90 -20.46
CA GLU A 854 31.03 -19.93 -21.55
C GLU A 854 31.23 -18.48 -21.07
N ILE A 855 30.59 -18.12 -19.95
CA ILE A 855 30.73 -16.79 -19.33
C ILE A 855 32.18 -16.54 -18.90
N ASP A 856 32.82 -17.53 -18.28
CA ASP A 856 34.23 -17.44 -17.88
C ASP A 856 35.17 -17.44 -19.09
N GLY A 857 34.82 -18.16 -20.16
CA GLY A 857 35.50 -18.18 -21.46
C GLY A 857 35.28 -16.94 -22.34
N GLY A 858 34.71 -15.87 -21.78
CA GLY A 858 34.54 -14.58 -22.45
C GLY A 858 33.56 -14.59 -23.61
N CYS A 859 32.52 -15.43 -23.58
CA CYS A 859 31.48 -15.44 -24.60
C CYS A 859 30.79 -14.07 -24.74
N ILE A 860 30.47 -13.43 -23.62
CA ILE A 860 29.81 -12.12 -23.56
C ILE A 860 30.63 -11.05 -24.26
N GLU A 861 31.94 -10.99 -23.99
CA GLU A 861 32.84 -10.04 -24.63
C GLU A 861 32.94 -10.29 -26.13
N ARG A 862 33.07 -11.55 -26.56
CA ARG A 862 33.13 -11.91 -27.98
C ARG A 862 31.83 -11.56 -28.71
N GLU A 863 30.68 -11.84 -28.12
CA GLU A 863 29.38 -11.47 -28.67
C GLU A 863 29.19 -9.96 -28.74
N ALA A 864 29.51 -9.25 -27.65
CA ALA A 864 29.43 -7.80 -27.61
C ALA A 864 30.36 -7.15 -28.64
N GLU A 865 31.58 -7.66 -28.83
CA GLU A 865 32.48 -7.18 -29.88
C GLU A 865 31.96 -7.45 -31.28
N LYS A 866 31.41 -8.65 -31.53
CA LYS A 866 30.82 -9.01 -32.82
C LYS A 866 29.63 -8.10 -33.14
N LEU A 867 28.75 -7.89 -32.17
CA LEU A 867 27.58 -7.03 -32.28
C LEU A 867 27.98 -5.56 -32.44
N ALA A 868 28.96 -5.08 -31.68
CA ALA A 868 29.49 -3.72 -31.81
C ALA A 868 30.16 -3.49 -33.17
N LYS A 869 30.65 -4.54 -33.85
CA LYS A 869 31.21 -4.46 -35.23
C LYS A 869 30.13 -4.59 -36.32
N ASP A 870 28.91 -4.99 -35.97
CA ASP A 870 27.80 -5.16 -36.91
C ASP A 870 27.33 -3.80 -37.47
N PRO A 871 27.37 -3.58 -38.80
CA PRO A 871 26.96 -2.31 -39.41
C PRO A 871 25.49 -1.96 -39.19
N VAL A 872 24.59 -2.96 -39.18
CA VAL A 872 23.16 -2.77 -38.94
C VAL A 872 22.93 -2.37 -37.49
N PHE A 873 23.59 -3.05 -36.56
CA PHE A 873 23.49 -2.71 -35.14
C PHE A 873 23.97 -1.28 -34.87
N LYS A 874 25.14 -0.89 -35.41
CA LYS A 874 25.64 0.49 -35.32
C LYS A 874 24.62 1.51 -35.84
N MET A 875 24.01 1.23 -36.98
CA MET A 875 22.98 2.08 -37.57
C MET A 875 21.74 2.16 -36.66
N VAL A 876 21.30 1.05 -36.07
CA VAL A 876 20.16 1.01 -35.14
C VAL A 876 20.44 1.86 -33.89
N VAL A 877 21.60 1.68 -33.25
CA VAL A 877 21.96 2.46 -32.05
C VAL A 877 22.06 3.95 -32.38
N LYS A 878 22.67 4.30 -33.52
CA LYS A 878 22.82 5.70 -33.94
C LYS A 878 21.48 6.37 -34.28
N ASN A 879 20.61 5.68 -35.00
CA ASN A 879 19.36 6.25 -35.51
C ASN A 879 18.20 6.15 -34.50
N TYR A 880 18.26 5.20 -33.56
CA TYR A 880 17.22 4.93 -32.57
C TYR A 880 17.79 4.73 -31.16
N PRO A 881 18.57 5.68 -30.61
CA PRO A 881 19.30 5.49 -29.36
C PRO A 881 18.40 5.24 -28.13
N ASN A 882 17.11 5.60 -28.19
CA ASN A 882 16.14 5.39 -27.10
C ASN A 882 15.31 4.11 -27.25
N THR A 883 15.37 3.44 -28.40
CA THR A 883 14.60 2.23 -28.71
C THR A 883 15.48 1.15 -29.37
N ALA A 884 16.80 1.26 -29.22
CA ALA A 884 17.77 0.40 -29.88
C ALA A 884 17.57 -1.08 -29.53
N PHE A 885 17.31 -1.41 -28.25
CA PHE A 885 16.99 -2.77 -27.81
C PHE A 885 15.76 -3.34 -28.50
N GLN A 886 14.66 -2.58 -28.54
CA GLN A 886 13.42 -3.03 -29.18
C GLN A 886 13.62 -3.22 -30.69
N LYS A 887 14.23 -2.23 -31.35
CA LYS A 887 14.50 -2.28 -32.79
C LYS A 887 15.45 -3.41 -33.16
N TRP A 888 16.47 -3.65 -32.35
CA TRP A 888 17.39 -4.76 -32.56
C TRP A 888 16.72 -6.10 -32.30
N SER A 889 15.90 -6.24 -31.25
CA SER A 889 15.12 -7.46 -31.00
C SER A 889 14.24 -7.80 -32.21
N THR A 890 13.45 -6.84 -32.70
CA THR A 890 12.62 -7.05 -33.91
C THR A 890 13.44 -7.43 -35.14
N ILE A 891 14.62 -6.82 -35.32
CA ILE A 891 15.52 -7.18 -36.42
C ILE A 891 16.08 -8.58 -36.23
N ASN A 892 16.44 -8.98 -35.00
CA ASN A 892 16.96 -10.32 -34.72
C ASN A 892 15.89 -11.40 -34.91
N ASP A 893 14.66 -11.18 -34.45
CA ASP A 893 13.53 -12.09 -34.68
C ASP A 893 13.27 -12.25 -36.19
N GLU A 894 13.32 -11.14 -36.94
CA GLU A 894 13.16 -11.16 -38.39
C GLU A 894 14.34 -11.84 -39.11
N ILE A 895 15.57 -11.69 -38.61
CA ILE A 895 16.72 -12.45 -39.10
C ILE A 895 16.43 -13.95 -38.93
N GLU A 896 16.02 -14.38 -37.74
CA GLU A 896 15.70 -15.78 -37.46
C GLU A 896 14.60 -16.30 -38.39
N ASN A 897 13.53 -15.53 -38.61
CA ASN A 897 12.47 -15.85 -39.57
C ASN A 897 13.00 -16.00 -41.00
N LEU A 898 13.81 -15.06 -41.49
CA LEU A 898 14.38 -15.14 -42.85
C LEU A 898 15.30 -16.35 -43.02
N GLN A 899 16.06 -16.72 -41.98
CA GLN A 899 16.90 -17.92 -42.00
C GLN A 899 16.05 -19.19 -42.01
N MET A 900 14.98 -19.22 -41.21
CA MET A 900 14.04 -20.34 -41.15
C MET A 900 13.28 -20.51 -42.47
N GLU A 901 12.75 -19.43 -43.04
CA GLU A 901 12.12 -19.46 -44.37
C GLU A 901 13.09 -19.97 -45.45
N SER A 902 14.37 -19.59 -45.37
CA SER A 902 15.39 -20.08 -46.30
C SER A 902 15.65 -21.58 -46.12
N ARG A 903 15.68 -22.09 -44.88
CA ARG A 903 15.77 -23.54 -44.60
C ARG A 903 14.56 -24.28 -45.11
N ASN A 904 13.36 -23.80 -44.81
CA ASN A 904 12.12 -24.41 -45.27
C ASN A 904 12.06 -24.47 -46.80
N ARG A 905 12.48 -23.43 -47.51
CA ARG A 905 12.58 -23.45 -48.99
C ARG A 905 13.57 -24.50 -49.50
N LEU A 906 14.70 -24.69 -48.83
CA LEU A 906 15.68 -25.73 -49.19
C LEU A 906 15.11 -27.13 -48.94
N GLU A 907 14.50 -27.35 -47.78
CA GLU A 907 13.85 -28.60 -47.41
C GLU A 907 12.68 -28.94 -48.34
N GLU A 908 11.85 -27.95 -48.70
CA GLU A 908 10.78 -28.09 -49.69
C GLU A 908 11.34 -28.52 -51.05
N LEU A 909 12.45 -27.90 -51.50
CA LEU A 909 13.11 -28.26 -52.75
C LEU A 909 13.69 -29.68 -52.71
N GLU A 910 14.30 -30.09 -51.60
CA GLU A 910 14.83 -31.45 -51.41
C GLU A 910 13.72 -32.51 -51.36
N ASN A 911 12.58 -32.18 -50.76
CA ASN A 911 11.47 -33.11 -50.54
C ASN A 911 10.41 -33.08 -51.65
N LYS A 912 10.46 -32.13 -52.59
CA LYS A 912 9.51 -32.01 -53.68
C LYS A 912 9.56 -33.26 -54.57
N GLN A 913 8.46 -34.00 -54.62
CA GLN A 913 8.33 -35.13 -55.54
C GLN A 913 8.21 -34.61 -56.98
N ILE A 914 9.08 -35.11 -57.86
CA ILE A 914 9.07 -34.84 -59.29
C ILE A 914 8.84 -36.18 -59.97
N ASN A 915 7.76 -36.29 -60.75
CA ASN A 915 7.34 -37.55 -61.38
C ASN A 915 7.19 -38.73 -60.37
N GLY A 916 6.77 -38.43 -59.13
CA GLY A 916 6.56 -39.43 -58.07
C GLY A 916 7.83 -39.90 -57.35
N GLN A 917 9.00 -39.33 -57.68
CA GLN A 917 10.28 -39.64 -57.03
C GLN A 917 10.87 -38.42 -56.34
N LYS A 918 11.53 -38.64 -55.20
CA LYS A 918 12.31 -37.60 -54.52
C LYS A 918 13.64 -37.43 -55.26
N PRO A 919 14.08 -36.19 -55.58
CA PRO A 919 15.37 -35.96 -56.20
C PRO A 919 16.51 -36.47 -55.31
N ALA A 920 17.57 -37.03 -55.90
CA ALA A 920 18.70 -37.60 -55.17
C ALA A 920 19.59 -36.52 -54.51
N ASN A 921 19.54 -35.28 -55.00
CA ASN A 921 20.19 -34.11 -54.42
C ASN A 921 19.54 -32.81 -54.91
N ILE A 922 19.92 -31.69 -54.30
CA ILE A 922 19.43 -30.34 -54.67
C ILE A 922 19.73 -29.99 -56.14
N GLY A 923 20.86 -30.45 -56.69
CA GLY A 923 21.20 -30.21 -58.10
C GLY A 923 20.22 -30.86 -59.08
N GLU A 924 19.76 -32.07 -58.76
CA GLU A 924 18.68 -32.75 -59.48
C GLU A 924 17.34 -32.02 -59.33
N ALA A 925 16.99 -31.59 -58.12
CA ALA A 925 15.76 -30.82 -57.87
C ALA A 925 15.70 -29.52 -58.70
N ILE A 926 16.82 -28.81 -58.84
CA ILE A 926 16.92 -27.58 -59.65
C ILE A 926 16.82 -27.88 -61.14
N PHE A 927 17.55 -28.91 -61.61
CA PHE A 927 17.54 -29.30 -63.02
C PHE A 927 16.12 -29.62 -63.49
N GLU A 928 15.41 -30.45 -62.73
CA GLU A 928 14.04 -30.86 -63.04
C GLU A 928 13.04 -29.69 -62.95
N ASN A 929 13.15 -28.80 -61.95
CA ASN A 929 12.32 -27.59 -61.86
C ASN A 929 12.61 -26.57 -62.99
N SER A 930 13.76 -26.66 -63.66
CA SER A 930 14.15 -25.79 -64.77
C SER A 930 13.79 -26.34 -66.16
N ASN A 931 13.02 -27.44 -66.23
CA ASN A 931 12.72 -28.19 -67.45
C ASN A 931 13.98 -28.59 -68.24
N GLY A 932 15.08 -28.89 -67.52
CA GLY A 932 16.36 -29.28 -68.12
C GLY A 932 17.11 -28.18 -68.88
N ASN A 933 16.68 -26.91 -68.81
CA ASN A 933 17.33 -25.82 -69.52
C ASN A 933 18.46 -25.18 -68.70
N MET A 934 19.71 -25.40 -69.12
CA MET A 934 20.88 -24.83 -68.45
C MET A 934 20.96 -23.29 -68.57
N PHE A 935 20.29 -22.64 -69.53
CA PHE A 935 20.30 -21.19 -69.68
C PHE A 935 19.33 -20.47 -68.73
N THR A 936 18.29 -21.15 -68.23
CA THR A 936 17.44 -20.67 -67.13
C THR A 936 17.98 -21.08 -65.75
N SER A 937 19.00 -21.94 -65.71
CA SER A 937 19.62 -22.45 -64.48
C SER A 937 20.39 -21.43 -63.62
N PRO A 938 21.08 -20.37 -64.13
CA PRO A 938 21.88 -19.50 -63.28
C PRO A 938 21.05 -18.76 -62.22
N GLU A 939 19.79 -18.45 -62.53
CA GLU A 939 18.85 -17.82 -61.59
C GLU A 939 18.39 -18.78 -60.50
N SER A 940 18.04 -20.01 -60.87
CA SER A 940 17.65 -21.06 -59.93
C SER A 940 18.82 -21.51 -59.04
N ILE A 941 20.02 -21.65 -59.62
CA ILE A 941 21.27 -21.92 -58.88
C ILE A 941 21.56 -20.77 -57.92
N ALA A 942 21.50 -19.52 -58.39
CA ALA A 942 21.72 -18.35 -57.55
C ALA A 942 20.71 -18.25 -56.40
N ARG A 943 19.43 -18.55 -56.64
CA ARG A 943 18.40 -18.56 -55.60
C ARG A 943 18.71 -19.60 -54.52
N VAL A 944 19.02 -20.83 -54.91
CA VAL A 944 19.38 -21.91 -53.95
C VAL A 944 20.67 -21.58 -53.21
N MET A 945 21.68 -21.02 -53.88
CA MET A 945 22.91 -20.59 -53.22
C MET A 945 22.66 -19.44 -52.25
N VAL A 946 21.78 -18.49 -52.57
CA VAL A 946 21.37 -17.41 -51.66
C VAL A 946 20.62 -17.97 -50.45
N ASP A 947 19.65 -18.86 -50.66
CA ASP A 947 18.91 -19.51 -49.56
C ASP A 947 19.84 -20.36 -48.69
N SER A 948 20.79 -21.11 -49.28
CA SER A 948 21.82 -21.88 -48.56
C SER A 948 22.77 -20.97 -47.76
N ILE A 949 23.20 -19.85 -48.34
CA ILE A 949 24.01 -18.86 -47.62
C ILE A 949 23.19 -18.26 -46.45
N MET A 950 21.94 -17.85 -46.69
CA MET A 950 21.06 -17.21 -45.70
C MET A 950 20.64 -18.15 -44.57
N ALA A 951 20.30 -19.41 -44.86
CA ALA A 951 19.94 -20.44 -43.89
C ALA A 951 21.03 -20.70 -42.84
N ASN A 952 22.29 -20.41 -43.20
CA ASN A 952 23.47 -20.64 -42.38
C ASN A 952 23.95 -19.40 -41.61
N GLN A 953 24.73 -19.61 -40.56
CA GLN A 953 25.32 -18.53 -39.74
C GLN A 953 26.19 -17.56 -40.56
N GLN A 954 26.73 -18.04 -41.67
CA GLN A 954 27.53 -17.25 -42.61
C GLN A 954 26.72 -16.19 -43.36
N GLY A 955 25.41 -16.40 -43.58
CA GLY A 955 24.51 -15.43 -44.23
C GLY A 955 23.78 -14.50 -43.27
N LYS A 956 24.00 -14.61 -41.95
CA LYS A 956 23.37 -13.73 -40.94
C LYS A 956 23.57 -12.24 -41.26
N GLY A 957 24.73 -11.88 -41.81
CA GLY A 957 24.99 -10.50 -42.25
C GLY A 957 24.06 -10.03 -43.38
N ILE A 958 23.74 -10.87 -44.36
CA ILE A 958 22.81 -10.55 -45.45
C ILE A 958 21.38 -10.46 -44.91
N ALA A 959 20.97 -11.45 -44.10
CA ALA A 959 19.66 -11.46 -43.43
C ALA A 959 19.45 -10.22 -42.57
N SER A 960 20.47 -9.76 -41.84
CA SER A 960 20.41 -8.55 -41.00
C SER A 960 20.10 -7.28 -41.81
N LEU A 961 20.65 -7.19 -43.02
CA LEU A 961 20.48 -6.02 -43.89
C LEU A 961 19.05 -6.01 -44.48
N ILE A 962 18.51 -7.18 -44.84
CA ILE A 962 17.12 -7.33 -45.31
C ILE A 962 16.14 -7.07 -44.14
N ALA A 963 16.39 -7.65 -42.97
CA ALA A 963 15.55 -7.50 -41.78
C ALA A 963 15.43 -6.04 -41.32
N ALA A 964 16.51 -5.27 -41.42
CA ALA A 964 16.52 -3.85 -41.08
C ALA A 964 15.85 -2.93 -42.11
N ALA A 965 15.50 -3.46 -43.29
CA ALA A 965 14.83 -2.69 -44.32
C ALA A 965 13.35 -2.43 -43.96
N PRO A 966 12.78 -1.27 -44.34
CA PRO A 966 11.35 -1.05 -44.21
C PRO A 966 10.56 -2.13 -44.96
N LYS A 967 9.42 -2.58 -44.42
CA LYS A 967 8.63 -3.71 -44.94
C LYS A 967 8.42 -3.66 -46.46
N GLN A 968 8.07 -2.49 -47.01
CA GLN A 968 7.85 -2.24 -48.43
C GLN A 968 9.09 -2.42 -49.35
N TYR A 969 10.29 -2.58 -48.79
CA TYR A 969 11.52 -2.77 -49.55
C TYR A 969 12.17 -4.15 -49.33
N LYS A 970 11.62 -4.99 -48.44
CA LYS A 970 12.22 -6.28 -48.10
C LYS A 970 12.24 -7.23 -49.30
N GLU A 971 11.11 -7.38 -49.99
CA GLU A 971 10.99 -8.21 -51.20
C GLU A 971 11.95 -7.73 -52.30
N ASN A 972 11.98 -6.42 -52.57
CA ASN A 972 12.89 -5.82 -53.55
C ASN A 972 14.38 -6.03 -53.17
N MET A 973 14.70 -6.06 -51.87
CA MET A 973 16.06 -6.33 -51.41
C MET A 973 16.45 -7.79 -51.62
N LEU A 974 15.55 -8.73 -51.34
CA LEU A 974 15.77 -10.16 -51.61
C LEU A 974 15.95 -10.41 -53.11
N GLU A 975 15.09 -9.81 -53.95
CA GLU A 975 15.20 -9.88 -55.41
C GLU A 975 16.52 -9.26 -55.91
N ALA A 976 16.96 -8.15 -55.32
CA ALA A 976 18.26 -7.56 -55.64
C ALA A 976 19.44 -8.48 -55.24
N VAL A 977 19.35 -9.18 -54.10
CA VAL A 977 20.36 -10.19 -53.70
C VAL A 977 20.42 -11.30 -54.75
N GLN A 978 19.26 -11.83 -55.14
CA GLN A 978 19.16 -12.89 -56.14
C GLN A 978 19.70 -12.43 -57.50
N THR A 979 19.37 -11.22 -57.93
CA THR A 979 19.86 -10.64 -59.20
C THR A 979 21.38 -10.52 -59.22
N VAL A 980 21.98 -10.01 -58.14
CA VAL A 980 23.45 -9.91 -58.02
C VAL A 980 24.10 -11.29 -58.00
N ALA A 981 23.48 -12.26 -57.31
CA ALA A 981 23.95 -13.64 -57.29
C ALA A 981 23.89 -14.27 -58.69
N THR A 982 22.78 -14.09 -59.42
CA THR A 982 22.63 -14.54 -60.81
C THR A 982 23.72 -13.99 -61.71
N GLN A 983 24.00 -12.69 -61.64
CA GLN A 983 25.05 -12.06 -62.45
C GLN A 983 26.44 -12.63 -62.11
N TYR A 984 26.70 -12.88 -60.83
CA TYR A 984 27.94 -13.49 -60.38
C TYR A 984 28.10 -14.92 -60.92
N ILE A 985 27.06 -15.76 -60.79
CA ILE A 985 27.07 -17.14 -61.28
C ILE A 985 27.23 -17.20 -62.80
N LYS A 986 26.51 -16.36 -63.56
CA LYS A 986 26.72 -16.21 -65.01
C LYS A 986 28.19 -15.92 -65.32
N GLY A 987 28.80 -14.95 -64.62
CA GLY A 987 30.21 -14.61 -64.80
C GLY A 987 31.20 -15.72 -64.40
N VAL A 988 30.86 -16.62 -63.47
CA VAL A 988 31.67 -17.79 -63.10
C VAL A 988 31.62 -18.86 -64.19
N ILE A 989 30.42 -19.13 -64.72
CA ILE A 989 30.18 -20.07 -65.82
C ILE A 989 30.92 -19.58 -67.08
N ASP A 990 30.75 -18.31 -67.45
CA ASP A 990 31.36 -17.72 -68.64
C ASP A 990 32.90 -17.71 -68.61
N LYS A 991 33.51 -17.58 -67.42
CA LYS A 991 34.97 -17.59 -67.25
C LYS A 991 35.59 -18.98 -67.24
N ASN A 992 34.79 -20.03 -67.02
CA ASN A 992 35.26 -21.41 -66.95
C ASN A 992 34.42 -22.33 -67.85
N PRO A 993 34.29 -22.02 -69.16
CA PRO A 993 33.38 -22.74 -70.05
C PRO A 993 33.78 -24.22 -70.16
N ASN A 994 35.07 -24.55 -70.16
CA ASN A 994 35.53 -25.95 -70.24
C ASN A 994 35.19 -26.79 -68.99
N LYS A 995 34.90 -26.14 -67.85
CA LYS A 995 34.56 -26.81 -66.59
C LYS A 995 33.05 -26.93 -66.39
N TYR A 996 32.28 -25.93 -66.86
CA TYR A 996 30.85 -25.80 -66.54
C TYR A 996 29.93 -25.74 -67.76
N LYS A 997 30.46 -25.77 -68.99
CA LYS A 997 29.67 -25.81 -70.23
C LYS A 997 29.61 -27.26 -70.70
N ASN A 998 28.53 -27.95 -70.37
CA ASN A 998 28.28 -29.30 -70.88
C ASN A 998 27.60 -29.28 -72.25
N ASN A 999 27.69 -30.41 -72.95
CA ASN A 999 26.90 -30.65 -74.15
C ASN A 999 25.42 -30.64 -73.76
N GLU A 1000 24.57 -29.89 -74.47
CA GLU A 1000 23.14 -29.70 -74.12
C GLU A 1000 22.35 -31.02 -74.02
N ASN A 1001 22.92 -32.12 -74.52
CA ASN A 1001 22.34 -33.46 -74.48
C ASN A 1001 22.81 -34.33 -73.29
N ASP A 1002 23.73 -33.86 -72.43
CA ASP A 1002 24.21 -34.59 -71.25
C ASP A 1002 23.48 -34.16 -69.97
N VAL A 1003 22.34 -34.81 -69.73
CA VAL A 1003 21.48 -34.58 -68.56
C VAL A 1003 22.20 -34.86 -67.24
N GLN A 1004 22.95 -35.96 -67.15
CA GLN A 1004 23.63 -36.35 -65.91
C GLN A 1004 24.83 -35.44 -65.63
N GLY A 1005 25.60 -35.09 -66.66
CA GLY A 1005 26.68 -34.10 -66.54
C GLY A 1005 26.15 -32.75 -66.08
N THR A 1006 25.01 -32.30 -66.61
CA THR A 1006 24.40 -31.02 -66.22
C THR A 1006 23.94 -31.02 -64.76
N LYS A 1007 23.30 -32.12 -64.29
CA LYS A 1007 22.96 -32.32 -62.87
C LYS A 1007 24.21 -32.26 -61.97
N ASN A 1008 25.30 -32.91 -62.39
CA ASN A 1008 26.57 -32.91 -61.65
C ASN A 1008 27.20 -31.50 -61.59
N VAL A 1009 27.23 -30.76 -62.69
CA VAL A 1009 27.76 -29.38 -62.74
C VAL A 1009 26.97 -28.43 -61.84
N ILE A 1010 25.63 -28.52 -61.84
CA ILE A 1010 24.77 -27.73 -60.94
C ILE A 1010 25.11 -28.05 -59.49
N ASN A 1011 25.21 -29.34 -59.15
CA ASN A 1011 25.52 -29.78 -57.80
C ASN A 1011 26.94 -29.37 -57.36
N GLU A 1012 27.93 -29.43 -58.26
CA GLU A 1012 29.29 -28.95 -58.02
C GLU A 1012 29.31 -27.44 -57.76
N LEU A 1013 28.58 -26.64 -58.55
CA LEU A 1013 28.51 -25.18 -58.37
C LEU A 1013 27.91 -24.78 -57.02
N ILE A 1014 26.88 -25.49 -56.56
CA ILE A 1014 26.21 -25.23 -55.28
C ILE A 1014 27.10 -25.61 -54.09
N ASN A 1015 27.81 -26.73 -54.21
CA ASN A 1015 28.66 -27.27 -53.14
C ASN A 1015 30.10 -26.72 -53.16
N ASP A 1016 30.47 -25.91 -54.16
CA ASP A 1016 31.80 -25.28 -54.24
C ASP A 1016 31.95 -24.18 -53.17
N ALA A 1017 32.69 -24.50 -52.12
CA ALA A 1017 32.94 -23.61 -50.99
C ALA A 1017 33.67 -22.32 -51.39
N GLU A 1018 34.51 -22.32 -52.43
CA GLU A 1018 35.22 -21.14 -52.89
C GLU A 1018 34.27 -20.18 -53.61
N ILE A 1019 33.43 -20.71 -54.50
CA ILE A 1019 32.41 -19.94 -55.22
C ILE A 1019 31.40 -19.35 -54.23
N SER A 1020 30.90 -20.17 -53.29
CA SER A 1020 29.96 -19.74 -52.26
C SER A 1020 30.54 -18.62 -51.37
N ASN A 1021 31.79 -18.74 -50.92
CA ASN A 1021 32.45 -17.70 -50.13
C ASN A 1021 32.69 -16.40 -50.92
N LYS A 1022 33.08 -16.49 -52.19
CA LYS A 1022 33.24 -15.31 -53.06
C LYS A 1022 31.90 -14.63 -53.35
N LEU A 1023 30.85 -15.40 -53.61
CA LEU A 1023 29.49 -14.89 -53.79
C LEU A 1023 29.01 -14.15 -52.54
N LYS A 1024 29.15 -14.74 -51.35
CA LYS A 1024 28.84 -14.09 -50.06
C LYS A 1024 29.55 -12.74 -49.91
N ASN A 1025 30.86 -12.71 -50.15
CA ASN A 1025 31.65 -11.47 -50.06
C ASN A 1025 31.19 -10.42 -51.07
N HIS A 1026 30.81 -10.86 -52.28
CA HIS A 1026 30.26 -9.99 -53.32
C HIS A 1026 28.91 -9.40 -52.90
N LEU A 1027 28.00 -10.23 -52.36
CA LEU A 1027 26.69 -9.79 -51.84
C LEU A 1027 26.85 -8.77 -50.70
N LEU A 1028 27.69 -9.05 -49.70
CA LEU A 1028 27.95 -8.14 -48.58
C LEU A 1028 28.52 -6.79 -49.04
N LYS A 1029 29.42 -6.79 -50.02
CA LYS A 1029 30.02 -5.56 -50.57
C LYS A 1029 29.01 -4.73 -51.37
N SER A 1030 28.17 -5.39 -52.15
CA SER A 1030 27.11 -4.75 -52.95
C SER A 1030 26.03 -4.15 -52.05
N GLN A 1031 25.65 -4.81 -50.96
CA GLN A 1031 24.63 -4.32 -50.04
C GLN A 1031 25.09 -3.17 -49.12
N LYS A 1032 26.36 -3.15 -48.69
CA LYS A 1032 26.91 -1.99 -47.96
C LYS A 1032 26.76 -0.68 -48.74
N LYS A 1033 26.91 -0.73 -50.07
CA LYS A 1033 26.68 0.43 -50.95
C LYS A 1033 25.20 0.85 -50.99
N VAL A 1034 24.28 -0.10 -50.93
CA VAL A 1034 22.82 0.14 -50.92
C VAL A 1034 22.38 0.81 -49.62
N LEU A 1035 22.88 0.34 -48.47
CA LEU A 1035 22.58 0.96 -47.17
C LEU A 1035 23.15 2.37 -47.02
N THR A 1036 24.37 2.59 -47.51
CA THR A 1036 24.96 3.94 -47.52
C THR A 1036 24.07 4.90 -48.31
N LYS A 1037 23.56 4.48 -49.48
CA LYS A 1037 22.60 5.26 -50.27
C LYS A 1037 21.23 5.43 -49.60
N ALA A 1038 20.73 4.40 -48.91
CA ALA A 1038 19.45 4.47 -48.20
C ALA A 1038 19.50 5.44 -47.01
N ASP A 1039 20.60 5.44 -46.24
CA ASP A 1039 20.84 6.40 -45.16
C ASP A 1039 20.98 7.84 -45.70
N GLU A 1040 21.66 8.03 -46.83
CA GLU A 1040 21.73 9.33 -47.51
C GLU A 1040 20.33 9.84 -47.93
N ILE A 1041 19.49 8.97 -48.50
CA ILE A 1041 18.11 9.30 -48.90
C ILE A 1041 17.24 9.65 -47.69
N LYS A 1042 17.37 8.90 -46.59
CA LYS A 1042 16.58 9.14 -45.37
C LYS A 1042 17.01 10.43 -44.66
N THR A 1043 18.31 10.70 -44.62
CA THR A 1043 18.87 11.96 -44.09
C THR A 1043 18.39 13.15 -44.92
N ARG A 1044 18.39 13.04 -46.26
CA ARG A 1044 17.82 14.07 -47.15
C ARG A 1044 16.34 14.30 -46.89
N LYS A 1045 15.52 13.26 -46.73
CA LYS A 1045 14.08 13.41 -46.43
C LYS A 1045 13.83 14.01 -45.04
N ALA A 1046 14.65 13.70 -44.04
CA ALA A 1046 14.54 14.30 -42.71
C ALA A 1046 14.90 15.80 -42.75
N VAL A 1047 15.98 16.16 -43.45
CA VAL A 1047 16.38 17.56 -43.68
C VAL A 1047 15.33 18.30 -44.50
N GLN A 1048 14.76 17.68 -45.54
CA GLN A 1048 13.68 18.25 -46.34
C GLN A 1048 12.43 18.50 -45.47
N LYS A 1049 11.98 17.51 -44.69
CA LYS A 1049 10.84 17.68 -43.79
C LYS A 1049 11.08 18.74 -42.71
N GLN A 1050 12.32 18.88 -42.25
CA GLN A 1050 12.69 19.93 -41.29
C GLN A 1050 12.73 21.30 -41.96
N ALA A 1051 13.17 21.40 -43.22
CA ALA A 1051 13.09 22.60 -44.03
C ALA A 1051 11.63 22.98 -44.37
N ASP A 1052 10.77 22.01 -44.65
CA ASP A 1052 9.33 22.19 -44.94
C ASP A 1052 8.52 22.55 -43.67
N ILE A 1053 9.05 22.30 -42.47
CA ILE A 1053 8.47 22.75 -41.19
C ILE A 1053 8.99 24.14 -40.81
N MET A 1054 10.14 24.55 -41.34
CA MET A 1054 10.75 25.86 -41.09
C MET A 1054 10.38 26.92 -42.13
N MET A 1055 9.89 26.50 -43.31
CA MET A 1055 9.14 27.31 -44.27
C MET A 1055 7.66 27.32 -43.90
#